data_AF-A0A2E7G1L7-F1
#
_entry.id   AF-A0A2E7G1L7-F1
#
_cell.length_a   1.000
_cell.length_b   1.000
_cell.length_c   1.000
_cell.angle_alpha   90.00
_cell.angle_beta   90.00
_cell.angle_gamma   90.00
#
_symmetry.space_group_name_H-M   'P 1'
#
loop_
_entity.id
_entity.type
_entity.pdbx_description
1 polymer ?
#
loop_
_entity_poly.entity_id
_entity_poly.type
_entity_poly.pdbx_seq_one_letter_code
_entity_poly.pdbx_strand_id
1 'polypeptide(L)'
;MMEQTIGWVVVSLVAAVLVWQASTHLGAKKRTGSSIIRALAMDDIDVDGETMGPRGGGTSSFIVPRVDYEQDMVPFQTDVQTNTSQDDVEKEQVIDQIERLKGAAMERHSIRERSVEKILECNSLIEMIRGVGEKHITETELELLSLSVDGLTLVELDDRHAILLKIYNRLYQLSFEDEIQRVRRREMEAMSERELQELQEADKHIGELSSELEILRREEQLYREIQAAQTTAYLENLDMGGLSEEAEERLQSHYDFYYSRLKEIERQRGEVEKFEEWSNLILDCEDQDELKAMVFTGVNTKMKAELEERREKRMSVLELRVKHLKEEARAEELRLLIDSAKSSKELDSITIDGVNPIQEKELNEMFTIARENLVYAELRVEILDCEYVLELDAIQIEGVNEVQRDELLELRMKCRNELIEIAKREKFEEQYNSYLGLLSGIEDIEQLLDVGLENVNAEQRQELENIRLERLDYLEELERQRIEREQAARFEELRKEIEGGKTSVEVEAVVIDGVNEEQQEELEKIQAQVLEILLEDERVIEYVEKAVKKVKKEPVDVDFNIEAESKFRTRVKTLQAADGALRFSLLWDNMNDLDLIIKTPSGDVIHRGKRRSSCGGKLDLEMNAKPQMKSAMENVVWPAGKAPPAGKYYACIWHRNRHRGRRKSDPTDYILRVKMGADYYLYNGQASYGDKLEVIATIDVPDASTLRTRMEEEALLYKQLREQMKAAKKPSEMPEIDPNLSSLHQVMLKRNIEKAVELLKEKARKRALAKQKAEYEKIMRVIENSRSLDELSAVRYAHLNDDVVNVIDKAVAKRQKQIESGLKRAELQAEREKIQNYKSKISNAKSLTQLSSIVFKDIDKRHADTLQRMRIARRKALQKELSPEEVEKDKQMRLHKALNGAYKRGGLQPLPQDEWKNDLFDERLNESGAKGGDVQISLLWDNKNDFNILVVTPSQEIIHPRNPKSSDGGVQDIEMNQKGESKTPVENVYWGNGKAPKGTYYVYVHFYKEHQTFRRVDISDCRIRILSKGAHSEYEAQMSLTNKLQFVTKFKVE
;
A
#
# COMPACT_ATOMS: atom_id res chain seq x y z
N MET A 1 39.60 -5.82 53.77
CA MET A 1 40.87 -5.87 53.00
C MET A 1 41.10 -7.29 52.48
N MET A 2 40.66 -7.62 51.25
CA MET A 2 41.10 -8.86 50.58
C MET A 2 40.99 -8.84 49.04
N GLU A 3 40.78 -7.68 48.40
CA GLU A 3 40.44 -7.61 46.96
C GLU A 3 41.44 -6.78 46.10
N GLN A 4 42.61 -6.43 46.64
CA GLN A 4 43.68 -5.77 45.87
C GLN A 4 44.92 -6.66 45.60
N THR A 5 44.86 -7.93 45.98
CA THR A 5 46.03 -8.84 45.96
C THR A 5 46.01 -9.91 44.86
N ILE A 6 44.90 -10.11 44.14
CA ILE A 6 44.79 -11.12 43.07
C ILE A 6 45.26 -10.58 41.71
N GLY A 7 44.95 -9.31 41.40
CA GLY A 7 45.26 -8.70 40.09
C GLY A 7 46.75 -8.66 39.71
N TRP A 8 47.64 -8.55 40.70
CA TRP A 8 49.10 -8.56 40.47
C TRP A 8 49.66 -9.95 40.11
N VAL A 9 48.96 -11.04 40.46
CA VAL A 9 49.45 -12.41 40.22
C VAL A 9 49.26 -12.82 38.76
N VAL A 10 48.11 -12.50 38.16
CA VAL A 10 47.79 -12.88 36.77
C VAL A 10 48.68 -12.14 35.77
N VAL A 11 48.89 -10.82 35.96
CA VAL A 11 49.75 -10.00 35.09
C VAL A 11 51.22 -10.48 35.14
N SER A 12 51.70 -10.88 36.31
CA SER A 12 53.06 -11.41 36.47
C SER A 12 53.30 -12.72 35.71
N LEU A 13 52.26 -13.54 35.55
CA LEU A 13 52.35 -14.85 34.90
C LEU A 13 52.40 -14.73 33.36
N VAL A 14 51.64 -13.80 32.77
CA VAL A 14 51.64 -13.55 31.32
C VAL A 14 52.97 -12.95 30.85
N ALA A 15 53.56 -12.05 31.65
CA ALA A 15 54.88 -11.47 31.34
C ALA A 15 56.01 -12.52 31.30
N ALA A 16 55.94 -13.54 32.15
CA ALA A 16 56.98 -14.58 32.24
C ALA A 16 57.07 -15.44 30.97
N VAL A 17 55.93 -15.78 30.35
CA VAL A 17 55.89 -16.61 29.13
C VAL A 17 56.50 -15.88 27.93
N LEU A 18 56.24 -14.59 27.79
CA LEU A 18 56.70 -13.78 26.65
C LEU A 18 58.22 -13.49 26.71
N VAL A 19 58.80 -13.34 27.91
CA VAL A 19 60.26 -13.22 28.09
C VAL A 19 60.99 -14.53 27.79
N TRP A 20 60.35 -15.68 28.02
CA TRP A 20 60.93 -16.99 27.69
C TRP A 20 61.09 -17.21 26.19
N GLN A 21 60.07 -16.89 25.38
CA GLN A 21 60.18 -16.99 23.91
C GLN A 21 61.14 -15.97 23.29
N ALA A 22 61.36 -14.82 23.93
CA ALA A 22 62.26 -13.77 23.43
C ALA A 22 63.76 -14.01 23.71
N SER A 23 64.11 -14.99 24.56
CA SER A 23 65.49 -15.18 25.05
C SER A 23 66.25 -16.35 24.40
N THR A 24 65.61 -17.19 23.59
CA THR A 24 66.28 -18.23 22.80
C THR A 24 66.69 -17.70 21.41
N HIS A 25 67.98 -17.78 21.08
CA HIS A 25 68.60 -17.42 19.79
C HIS A 25 68.89 -15.94 19.47
N LEU A 26 69.48 -15.21 20.43
CA LEU A 26 70.44 -14.14 20.10
C LEU A 26 71.72 -14.27 20.95
N GLY A 27 72.71 -15.01 20.42
CA GLY A 27 74.00 -15.25 21.07
C GLY A 27 75.09 -15.56 20.05
N ALA A 28 76.19 -14.79 20.07
CA ALA A 28 77.15 -14.74 18.96
C ALA A 28 78.60 -15.02 19.37
N LYS A 29 79.36 -15.72 18.51
CA LYS A 29 80.70 -15.30 17.98
C LYS A 29 81.45 -16.41 17.19
N LYS A 30 82.10 -15.98 16.09
CA LYS A 30 83.55 -16.12 15.71
C LYS A 30 84.39 -17.15 16.51
N ARG A 31 85.41 -17.85 15.97
CA ARG A 31 86.20 -17.92 14.69
C ARG A 31 87.07 -19.20 14.82
N THR A 32 87.48 -19.98 13.81
CA THR A 32 88.53 -19.85 12.75
C THR A 32 88.48 -21.14 11.87
N GLY A 33 89.21 -21.37 10.77
CA GLY A 33 90.08 -20.53 9.94
C GLY A 33 90.84 -21.34 8.85
N SER A 34 91.02 -20.73 7.67
CA SER A 34 92.09 -20.93 6.67
C SER A 34 92.44 -22.32 6.08
N SER A 35 92.01 -22.55 4.84
CA SER A 35 92.91 -22.66 3.67
C SER A 35 92.21 -21.93 2.51
N ILE A 36 92.78 -20.92 1.83
CA ILE A 36 93.98 -20.91 0.97
C ILE A 36 93.84 -21.85 -0.24
N ILE A 37 92.78 -21.63 -1.02
CA ILE A 37 92.78 -21.62 -2.50
C ILE A 37 91.66 -20.65 -2.93
N ARG A 38 91.90 -19.84 -3.97
CA ARG A 38 90.96 -18.80 -4.43
C ARG A 38 90.01 -19.37 -5.48
N ALA A 39 89.01 -20.14 -5.04
CA ALA A 39 87.94 -20.60 -5.92
C ALA A 39 87.19 -19.40 -6.52
N LEU A 40 86.85 -19.47 -7.81
CA LEU A 40 86.02 -18.46 -8.47
C LEU A 40 84.57 -18.62 -7.99
N ALA A 41 83.96 -17.52 -7.56
CA ALA A 41 82.50 -17.41 -7.47
C ALA A 41 81.98 -16.97 -8.84
N MET A 42 81.04 -17.73 -9.41
CA MET A 42 80.44 -17.44 -10.73
C MET A 42 78.96 -17.79 -10.69
N ASP A 43 78.23 -17.04 -9.86
CA ASP A 43 76.81 -17.29 -9.58
C ASP A 43 75.89 -16.19 -10.16
N ASP A 44 76.45 -15.11 -10.70
CA ASP A 44 75.73 -13.92 -11.19
C ASP A 44 75.30 -13.98 -12.67
N ILE A 45 74.73 -15.11 -13.13
CA ILE A 45 74.00 -15.20 -14.42
C ILE A 45 72.71 -15.97 -14.18
N ASP A 46 71.80 -15.35 -13.41
CA ASP A 46 70.48 -15.91 -13.11
C ASP A 46 69.44 -15.33 -14.08
N VAL A 47 69.22 -16.04 -15.18
CA VAL A 47 68.30 -15.67 -16.29
C VAL A 47 67.12 -16.65 -16.39
N ASP A 48 66.87 -17.44 -15.34
CA ASP A 48 65.66 -18.27 -15.18
C ASP A 48 64.44 -17.42 -14.70
N GLY A 49 64.54 -16.08 -14.78
CA GLY A 49 63.46 -15.13 -14.53
C GLY A 49 62.57 -14.91 -15.75
N GLU A 50 61.52 -15.73 -15.88
CA GLU A 50 60.63 -15.72 -17.04
C GLU A 50 59.73 -14.48 -17.08
N THR A 51 59.65 -13.83 -18.25
CA THR A 51 59.13 -12.47 -18.40
C THR A 51 57.61 -12.40 -18.52
N MET A 52 56.98 -11.75 -17.54
CA MET A 52 55.53 -11.52 -17.45
C MET A 52 54.93 -10.99 -18.76
N GLY A 53 53.93 -11.69 -19.29
CA GLY A 53 53.09 -11.18 -20.38
C GLY A 53 52.03 -10.20 -19.82
N PRO A 54 51.77 -9.06 -20.46
CA PRO A 54 50.90 -8.03 -19.92
C PRO A 54 49.41 -8.42 -19.94
N ARG A 55 48.63 -7.86 -19.02
CA ARG A 55 47.16 -7.85 -19.06
C ARG A 55 46.67 -6.42 -18.89
N GLY A 56 45.88 -5.92 -19.84
CA GLY A 56 45.06 -4.70 -19.70
C GLY A 56 45.76 -3.37 -19.93
N GLY A 57 46.17 -3.07 -21.17
CA GLY A 57 46.68 -1.75 -21.55
C GLY A 57 47.16 -1.72 -23.01
N GLY A 58 47.06 -0.56 -23.66
CA GLY A 58 47.35 -0.41 -25.10
C GLY A 58 48.80 -0.75 -25.48
N THR A 59 48.98 -1.26 -26.70
CA THR A 59 50.30 -1.60 -27.26
C THR A 59 51.09 -0.35 -27.62
N SER A 60 52.07 0.01 -26.79
CA SER A 60 53.12 1.00 -27.12
C SER A 60 54.53 0.39 -27.02
N SER A 61 54.69 -0.83 -27.54
CA SER A 61 56.02 -1.29 -27.97
C SER A 61 56.49 -0.37 -29.10
N PHE A 62 57.42 0.54 -28.82
CA PHE A 62 58.09 1.31 -29.87
C PHE A 62 58.76 0.33 -30.83
N ILE A 63 58.36 0.40 -32.11
CA ILE A 63 58.72 -0.60 -33.10
C ILE A 63 60.11 -0.27 -33.64
N VAL A 64 61.15 -0.67 -32.90
CA VAL A 64 62.44 -1.01 -33.53
C VAL A 64 62.19 -2.29 -34.32
N PRO A 65 62.26 -2.28 -35.66
CA PRO A 65 61.96 -3.46 -36.45
C PRO A 65 62.96 -4.58 -36.13
N ARG A 66 62.45 -5.81 -36.06
CA ARG A 66 63.27 -6.99 -35.76
C ARG A 66 63.52 -7.80 -37.02
N VAL A 67 64.73 -8.33 -37.11
CA VAL A 67 65.08 -9.32 -38.14
C VAL A 67 64.77 -10.69 -37.54
N ASP A 68 63.74 -11.32 -38.09
CA ASP A 68 63.45 -12.73 -37.81
C ASP A 68 64.52 -13.59 -38.46
N TYR A 69 65.06 -14.54 -37.70
CA TYR A 69 66.05 -15.50 -38.17
C TYR A 69 65.52 -16.91 -38.02
N GLU A 70 65.86 -17.77 -38.98
CA GLU A 70 65.47 -19.19 -39.01
C GLU A 70 65.78 -19.89 -37.69
N GLN A 71 64.77 -20.60 -37.16
CA GLN A 71 64.79 -21.18 -35.82
C GLN A 71 65.78 -22.35 -35.68
N ASP A 72 66.13 -23.01 -36.78
CA ASP A 72 67.08 -24.11 -36.83
C ASP A 72 68.54 -23.66 -36.67
N MET A 73 68.81 -22.36 -36.87
CA MET A 73 70.14 -21.75 -36.82
C MET A 73 70.41 -21.02 -35.49
N VAL A 74 69.83 -21.51 -34.40
CA VAL A 74 70.16 -21.13 -33.01
C VAL A 74 71.64 -21.43 -32.69
N PRO A 75 72.30 -20.63 -31.82
CA PRO A 75 73.72 -20.83 -31.50
C PRO A 75 73.98 -22.12 -30.69
N PHE A 76 72.99 -22.57 -29.90
CA PHE A 76 72.98 -23.81 -29.11
C PHE A 76 71.55 -24.42 -29.16
N GLN A 77 71.23 -25.52 -28.46
CA GLN A 77 69.90 -26.19 -28.58
C GLN A 77 69.29 -26.63 -27.22
N THR A 78 68.08 -26.13 -26.83
CA THR A 78 67.41 -26.29 -25.49
C THR A 78 65.92 -25.81 -25.41
N ASP A 79 65.13 -26.19 -24.36
CA ASP A 79 63.63 -26.17 -24.32
C ASP A 79 62.86 -25.49 -23.09
N VAL A 80 61.70 -24.79 -23.32
CA VAL A 80 60.43 -24.49 -22.49
C VAL A 80 60.38 -23.41 -21.29
N GLN A 81 59.16 -22.97 -20.78
CA GLN A 81 58.63 -21.63 -20.21
C GLN A 81 57.68 -21.67 -18.88
N THR A 82 57.01 -20.69 -18.12
CA THR A 82 56.89 -19.16 -17.82
C THR A 82 55.92 -18.65 -16.63
N ASN A 83 56.09 -17.45 -15.96
CA ASN A 83 55.18 -16.27 -15.45
C ASN A 83 54.01 -16.21 -14.33
N THR A 84 53.79 -15.04 -13.58
CA THR A 84 52.44 -14.52 -12.99
C THR A 84 52.18 -13.73 -11.59
N SER A 85 52.36 -12.38 -11.40
CA SER A 85 51.54 -11.26 -10.67
C SER A 85 51.24 -11.06 -9.11
N GLN A 86 50.55 -9.94 -8.68
CA GLN A 86 50.59 -9.17 -7.36
C GLN A 86 49.30 -8.36 -6.91
N ASP A 87 49.15 -7.95 -5.61
CA ASP A 87 48.20 -6.96 -4.96
C ASP A 87 48.92 -5.94 -4.00
N ASP A 88 48.37 -4.72 -3.66
CA ASP A 88 48.62 -3.85 -2.45
C ASP A 88 48.19 -2.33 -2.61
N VAL A 89 47.04 -1.83 -2.08
CA VAL A 89 46.71 -0.36 -2.07
C VAL A 89 45.85 0.20 -0.88
N GLU A 90 44.76 -0.44 -0.47
CA GLU A 90 43.59 0.27 0.11
C GLU A 90 43.58 0.55 1.64
N LYS A 91 44.45 1.44 2.17
CA LYS A 91 44.62 1.58 3.65
C LYS A 91 44.41 2.94 4.33
N GLU A 92 43.96 4.00 3.64
CA GLU A 92 44.15 5.39 4.15
C GLU A 92 42.89 6.18 4.58
N GLN A 93 41.67 5.63 4.51
CA GLN A 93 40.42 6.44 4.60
C GLN A 93 39.68 6.50 5.96
N VAL A 94 40.16 5.83 7.02
CA VAL A 94 39.32 5.48 8.20
C VAL A 94 39.17 6.58 9.28
N ILE A 95 39.92 7.68 9.22
CA ILE A 95 40.20 8.52 10.41
C ILE A 95 39.10 9.57 10.75
N ASP A 96 38.32 10.04 9.77
CA ASP A 96 37.59 11.33 9.87
C ASP A 96 36.23 11.29 10.62
N GLN A 97 35.78 10.11 11.09
CA GLN A 97 34.35 9.88 11.38
C GLN A 97 33.93 10.05 12.86
N ILE A 98 34.87 10.28 13.78
CA ILE A 98 34.67 10.10 15.24
C ILE A 98 33.97 11.29 15.93
N GLU A 99 34.03 12.52 15.39
CA GLU A 99 33.77 13.73 16.18
C GLU A 99 32.27 14.08 16.41
N ARG A 100 31.33 13.43 15.70
CA ARG A 100 29.91 13.83 15.67
C ARG A 100 29.04 13.40 16.87
N LEU A 101 29.56 12.62 17.81
CA LEU A 101 28.73 11.80 18.75
C LEU A 101 28.14 12.49 19.99
N LYS A 102 28.49 13.74 20.30
CA LYS A 102 28.16 14.37 21.61
C LYS A 102 26.80 15.08 21.73
N GLY A 103 26.07 15.31 20.64
CA GLY A 103 24.93 16.24 20.63
C GLY A 103 23.65 15.79 21.37
N ALA A 104 23.28 14.50 21.35
CA ALA A 104 21.88 14.09 21.57
C ALA A 104 21.46 13.76 23.02
N ALA A 105 22.12 14.30 24.06
CA ALA A 105 22.10 13.72 25.41
C ALA A 105 20.72 13.52 26.12
N MET A 106 19.71 14.38 25.89
CA MET A 106 18.45 14.37 26.68
C MET A 106 17.18 13.96 25.94
N GLU A 107 16.97 14.30 24.65
CA GLU A 107 15.90 13.66 23.85
C GLU A 107 16.09 12.14 23.80
N ARG A 108 17.37 11.71 23.85
CA ARG A 108 17.80 10.34 24.12
C ARG A 108 17.12 9.66 25.32
N HIS A 109 16.35 10.28 26.22
CA HIS A 109 15.85 9.58 27.43
C HIS A 109 14.48 8.89 27.31
N SER A 110 13.46 9.53 26.71
CA SER A 110 12.19 8.83 26.37
C SER A 110 12.28 8.14 25.00
N ILE A 111 13.16 8.64 24.12
CA ILE A 111 13.65 7.83 23.01
C ILE A 111 14.41 6.62 23.56
N ARG A 112 15.18 6.71 24.67
CA ARG A 112 15.96 5.57 25.20
C ARG A 112 15.13 4.35 25.51
N GLU A 113 13.93 4.46 26.06
CA GLU A 113 13.22 3.25 26.50
C GLU A 113 12.76 2.43 25.29
N ARG A 114 12.01 3.04 24.38
CA ARG A 114 11.63 2.40 23.10
C ARG A 114 12.82 2.14 22.17
N SER A 115 13.87 2.95 22.21
CA SER A 115 15.09 2.66 21.45
C SER A 115 15.91 1.56 22.11
N VAL A 116 15.93 1.37 23.43
CA VAL A 116 16.62 0.25 24.08
C VAL A 116 15.88 -1.05 23.76
N GLU A 117 14.55 -1.07 23.80
CA GLU A 117 13.75 -2.20 23.31
C GLU A 117 14.07 -2.51 21.83
N LYS A 118 14.05 -1.49 20.94
CA LYS A 118 14.40 -1.67 19.52
C LYS A 118 15.89 -1.96 19.25
N ILE A 119 16.81 -1.51 20.10
CA ILE A 119 18.24 -1.83 20.04
C ILE A 119 18.46 -3.27 20.51
N LEU A 120 17.72 -3.75 21.51
CA LEU A 120 17.75 -5.15 21.92
C LEU A 120 17.19 -6.06 20.81
N GLU A 121 16.08 -5.68 20.16
CA GLU A 121 15.58 -6.38 18.95
C GLU A 121 16.63 -6.38 17.82
N CYS A 122 17.25 -5.23 17.52
CA CYS A 122 18.26 -5.13 16.46
C CYS A 122 19.55 -5.89 16.78
N ASN A 123 20.02 -5.84 18.03
CA ASN A 123 21.21 -6.57 18.47
C ASN A 123 20.94 -8.08 18.46
N SER A 124 19.76 -8.52 18.92
CA SER A 124 19.32 -9.91 18.81
C SER A 124 19.29 -10.39 17.35
N LEU A 125 18.77 -9.57 16.42
CA LEU A 125 18.87 -9.86 14.98
C LEU A 125 20.32 -9.90 14.47
N ILE A 126 21.21 -9.01 14.92
CA ILE A 126 22.62 -9.02 14.51
C ILE A 126 23.34 -10.27 15.02
N GLU A 127 23.07 -10.72 16.26
CA GLU A 127 23.63 -11.97 16.79
C GLU A 127 23.07 -13.20 16.06
N MET A 128 21.76 -13.26 15.81
CA MET A 128 21.15 -14.32 15.00
C MET A 128 21.70 -14.35 13.56
N ILE A 129 21.95 -13.20 12.93
CA ILE A 129 22.58 -13.13 11.60
C ILE A 129 24.02 -13.67 11.64
N ARG A 130 24.80 -13.33 12.67
CA ARG A 130 26.17 -13.84 12.85
C ARG A 130 26.18 -15.36 13.09
N GLY A 131 25.21 -15.88 13.85
CA GLY A 131 25.03 -17.32 14.08
C GLY A 131 24.69 -18.14 12.83
N VAL A 132 24.05 -17.53 11.82
CA VAL A 132 23.73 -18.19 10.53
C VAL A 132 24.95 -18.27 9.59
N GLY A 133 25.98 -17.44 9.81
CA GLY A 133 27.31 -17.62 9.24
C GLY A 133 27.65 -16.76 8.00
N GLU A 134 28.92 -16.40 7.90
CA GLU A 134 29.43 -15.34 7.01
C GLU A 134 29.36 -15.65 5.49
N LYS A 135 29.21 -16.92 5.11
CA LYS A 135 29.40 -17.42 3.72
C LYS A 135 28.48 -16.80 2.65
N HIS A 136 27.34 -16.24 3.05
CA HIS A 136 26.31 -15.71 2.14
C HIS A 136 26.00 -14.22 2.36
N ILE A 137 26.76 -13.56 3.24
CA ILE A 137 26.65 -12.14 3.54
C ILE A 137 27.45 -11.37 2.47
N THR A 138 26.87 -10.37 1.82
CA THR A 138 27.63 -9.54 0.87
C THR A 138 28.54 -8.57 1.61
N GLU A 139 29.58 -8.04 0.95
CA GLU A 139 30.50 -7.05 1.55
C GLU A 139 29.73 -5.84 2.10
N THR A 140 28.74 -5.34 1.35
CA THR A 140 27.79 -4.29 1.75
C THR A 140 26.89 -4.63 2.95
N GLU A 141 26.73 -5.91 3.28
CA GLU A 141 25.94 -6.39 4.42
C GLU A 141 26.85 -6.66 5.63
N LEU A 142 28.09 -7.09 5.42
CA LEU A 142 29.15 -7.09 6.45
C LEU A 142 29.43 -5.66 6.95
N GLU A 143 29.41 -4.66 6.06
CA GLU A 143 29.40 -3.24 6.43
C GLU A 143 28.18 -2.89 7.30
N LEU A 144 26.96 -3.27 6.88
CA LEU A 144 25.74 -2.99 7.65
C LEU A 144 25.69 -3.68 9.03
N LEU A 145 26.35 -4.85 9.18
CA LEU A 145 26.44 -5.63 10.43
C LEU A 145 27.61 -5.22 11.35
N SER A 146 28.51 -4.35 10.88
CA SER A 146 29.65 -3.82 11.65
C SER A 146 29.44 -2.36 12.10
N LEU A 147 28.54 -1.61 11.47
CA LEU A 147 28.05 -0.32 11.98
C LEU A 147 27.38 -0.49 13.37
N SER A 148 27.69 0.38 14.33
CA SER A 148 27.04 0.35 15.66
C SER A 148 25.54 0.64 15.58
N VAL A 149 24.74 0.06 16.47
CA VAL A 149 23.31 0.38 16.64
C VAL A 149 23.10 1.52 17.65
N ASP A 150 24.08 1.77 18.52
CA ASP A 150 23.97 2.80 19.56
C ASP A 150 24.02 4.22 18.98
N GLY A 151 22.90 4.93 19.09
CA GLY A 151 22.79 6.37 18.77
C GLY A 151 21.94 6.72 17.55
N LEU A 152 21.36 5.74 16.86
CA LEU A 152 20.35 5.96 15.82
C LEU A 152 19.05 6.55 16.40
N THR A 153 18.31 7.32 15.60
CA THR A 153 16.95 7.77 15.94
C THR A 153 15.94 6.63 15.81
N LEU A 154 14.77 6.75 16.44
CA LEU A 154 13.75 5.68 16.45
C LEU A 154 13.31 5.27 15.03
N VAL A 155 13.17 6.22 14.11
CA VAL A 155 12.77 5.93 12.70
C VAL A 155 13.87 5.17 11.97
N GLU A 156 15.14 5.59 12.11
CA GLU A 156 16.28 4.89 11.52
C GLU A 156 16.47 3.50 12.15
N LEU A 157 16.07 3.31 13.40
CA LEU A 157 16.06 2.03 14.11
C LEU A 157 14.96 1.09 13.58
N ASP A 158 13.75 1.58 13.33
CA ASP A 158 12.68 0.80 12.70
C ASP A 158 13.02 0.44 11.24
N ASP A 159 13.60 1.38 10.47
CA ASP A 159 14.10 1.11 9.11
C ASP A 159 15.24 0.07 9.12
N ARG A 160 16.21 0.21 10.04
CA ARG A 160 17.32 -0.74 10.18
C ARG A 160 16.84 -2.11 10.65
N HIS A 161 15.92 -2.17 11.61
CA HIS A 161 15.25 -3.40 12.03
C HIS A 161 14.57 -4.09 10.83
N ALA A 162 13.84 -3.33 10.00
CA ALA A 162 13.19 -3.86 8.80
C ALA A 162 14.17 -4.31 7.71
N ILE A 163 15.40 -3.80 7.66
CA ILE A 163 16.47 -4.27 6.77
C ILE A 163 17.17 -5.50 7.34
N LEU A 164 17.54 -5.49 8.62
CA LEU A 164 18.16 -6.63 9.33
C LEU A 164 17.26 -7.87 9.26
N LEU A 165 15.95 -7.72 9.51
CA LEU A 165 14.99 -8.83 9.41
C LEU A 165 14.91 -9.41 7.99
N LYS A 166 15.02 -8.58 6.94
CA LYS A 166 15.07 -9.06 5.53
C LYS A 166 16.37 -9.81 5.23
N ILE A 167 17.51 -9.31 5.73
CA ILE A 167 18.82 -9.94 5.57
C ILE A 167 18.85 -11.29 6.29
N TYR A 168 18.44 -11.34 7.56
CA TYR A 168 18.33 -12.56 8.36
C TYR A 168 17.48 -13.63 7.66
N ASN A 169 16.27 -13.27 7.23
CA ASN A 169 15.37 -14.22 6.56
C ASN A 169 15.95 -14.74 5.23
N ARG A 170 16.69 -13.91 4.48
CA ARG A 170 17.38 -14.36 3.25
C ARG A 170 18.58 -15.25 3.57
N LEU A 171 19.38 -14.91 4.58
CA LEU A 171 20.56 -15.68 4.98
C LEU A 171 20.18 -17.05 5.53
N TYR A 172 19.13 -17.13 6.36
CA TYR A 172 18.65 -18.41 6.89
C TYR A 172 18.12 -19.33 5.77
N GLN A 173 17.40 -18.78 4.79
CA GLN A 173 16.99 -19.53 3.59
C GLN A 173 18.21 -20.02 2.78
N LEU A 174 19.23 -19.18 2.59
CA LEU A 174 20.44 -19.54 1.84
C LEU A 174 21.31 -20.57 2.59
N SER A 175 21.47 -20.45 3.91
CA SER A 175 22.19 -21.46 4.71
C SER A 175 21.49 -22.81 4.65
N PHE A 176 20.16 -22.81 4.70
CA PHE A 176 19.34 -24.02 4.60
C PHE A 176 19.43 -24.67 3.22
N GLU A 177 19.36 -23.88 2.14
CA GLU A 177 19.64 -24.37 0.79
C GLU A 177 21.05 -24.98 0.70
N ASP A 178 22.07 -24.33 1.24
CA ASP A 178 23.45 -24.82 1.16
C ASP A 178 23.73 -26.06 2.02
N GLU A 179 23.01 -26.23 3.13
CA GLU A 179 23.02 -27.45 3.96
C GLU A 179 22.34 -28.62 3.24
N ILE A 180 21.14 -28.42 2.66
CA ILE A 180 20.51 -29.40 1.77
C ILE A 180 21.43 -29.79 0.61
N GLN A 181 22.13 -28.82 0.00
CA GLN A 181 23.08 -29.11 -1.07
C GLN A 181 24.33 -29.84 -0.55
N ARG A 182 24.71 -29.70 0.74
CA ARG A 182 25.80 -30.47 1.37
C ARG A 182 25.37 -31.91 1.65
N VAL A 183 24.20 -32.14 2.26
CA VAL A 183 23.69 -33.50 2.51
C VAL A 183 23.42 -34.24 1.18
N ARG A 184 22.85 -33.58 0.16
CA ARG A 184 22.71 -34.16 -1.19
C ARG A 184 24.04 -34.44 -1.90
N ARG A 185 25.12 -33.74 -1.56
CA ARG A 185 26.47 -34.08 -2.06
C ARG A 185 26.96 -35.37 -1.40
N ARG A 186 26.83 -35.50 -0.07
CA ARG A 186 27.11 -36.74 0.66
C ARG A 186 26.25 -37.91 0.17
N GLU A 187 24.96 -37.69 -0.10
CA GLU A 187 24.04 -38.69 -0.66
C GLU A 187 24.52 -39.21 -2.02
N MET A 188 24.93 -38.31 -2.92
CA MET A 188 25.51 -38.66 -4.22
C MET A 188 26.90 -39.33 -4.12
N GLU A 189 27.71 -38.92 -3.15
CA GLU A 189 29.03 -39.50 -2.87
C GLU A 189 28.87 -40.92 -2.29
N ALA A 190 28.02 -41.12 -1.28
CA ALA A 190 27.66 -42.43 -0.72
C ALA A 190 26.98 -43.35 -1.74
N MET A 191 26.14 -42.81 -2.64
CA MET A 191 25.59 -43.56 -3.78
C MET A 191 26.66 -44.01 -4.79
N SER A 192 27.81 -43.34 -4.85
CA SER A 192 28.95 -43.79 -5.67
C SER A 192 29.87 -44.76 -4.91
N GLU A 193 30.06 -44.58 -3.59
CA GLU A 193 30.81 -45.53 -2.75
C GLU A 193 30.05 -46.86 -2.54
N ARG A 194 28.72 -46.85 -2.66
CA ARG A 194 27.86 -48.03 -2.79
C ARG A 194 28.26 -48.95 -3.96
N GLU A 195 28.88 -48.42 -5.01
CA GLU A 195 29.38 -49.21 -6.15
C GLU A 195 30.77 -49.85 -5.86
N LEU A 196 31.41 -49.51 -4.72
CA LEU A 196 32.73 -50.00 -4.31
C LEU A 196 32.76 -50.81 -2.99
N GLN A 197 31.79 -50.64 -2.08
CA GLN A 197 31.77 -51.26 -0.74
C GLN A 197 30.64 -52.28 -0.54
N GLU A 198 30.57 -52.92 0.63
CA GLU A 198 29.51 -53.89 0.93
C GLU A 198 28.14 -53.19 1.04
N LEU A 199 27.18 -53.69 0.24
CA LEU A 199 25.86 -53.08 0.03
C LEU A 199 25.12 -52.67 1.32
N GLN A 200 25.27 -53.43 2.41
CA GLN A 200 24.55 -53.19 3.66
C GLN A 200 25.04 -51.93 4.40
N GLU A 201 26.34 -51.62 4.35
CA GLU A 201 26.89 -50.43 5.01
C GLU A 201 26.50 -49.17 4.24
N ALA A 202 26.56 -49.24 2.90
CA ALA A 202 26.14 -48.15 2.03
C ALA A 202 24.61 -47.89 2.06
N ASP A 203 23.76 -48.93 2.04
CA ASP A 203 22.30 -48.77 2.22
C ASP A 203 21.95 -48.14 3.57
N LYS A 204 22.67 -48.52 4.64
CA LYS A 204 22.51 -47.92 5.97
C LYS A 204 22.90 -46.43 5.95
N HIS A 205 24.03 -46.08 5.34
CA HIS A 205 24.49 -44.69 5.28
C HIS A 205 23.59 -43.80 4.42
N ILE A 206 23.08 -44.31 3.29
CA ILE A 206 22.08 -43.61 2.47
C ILE A 206 20.76 -43.43 3.25
N GLY A 207 20.35 -44.43 4.04
CA GLY A 207 19.23 -44.32 4.97
C GLY A 207 19.40 -43.20 6.00
N GLU A 208 20.56 -43.13 6.65
CA GLU A 208 20.94 -42.08 7.60
C GLU A 208 20.87 -40.69 6.93
N LEU A 209 21.52 -40.51 5.77
CA LEU A 209 21.49 -39.26 4.99
C LEU A 209 20.06 -38.87 4.54
N SER A 210 19.21 -39.85 4.22
CA SER A 210 17.81 -39.59 3.89
C SER A 210 17.00 -39.07 5.09
N SER A 211 17.28 -39.57 6.30
CA SER A 211 16.68 -39.05 7.53
C SER A 211 17.21 -37.67 7.91
N GLU A 212 18.50 -37.37 7.67
CA GLU A 212 19.08 -36.02 7.80
C GLU A 212 18.35 -35.02 6.88
N LEU A 213 18.00 -35.42 5.65
CA LEU A 213 17.18 -34.62 4.73
C LEU A 213 15.71 -34.45 5.13
N GLU A 214 15.13 -35.37 5.91
CA GLU A 214 13.76 -35.22 6.43
C GLU A 214 13.72 -34.33 7.68
N ILE A 215 14.71 -34.47 8.59
CA ILE A 215 14.93 -33.59 9.73
C ILE A 215 15.11 -32.14 9.26
N LEU A 216 15.95 -31.90 8.25
CA LEU A 216 16.12 -30.57 7.65
C LEU A 216 14.80 -30.01 7.10
N ARG A 217 14.00 -30.79 6.37
CA ARG A 217 12.69 -30.31 5.87
C ARG A 217 11.73 -29.95 7.00
N ARG A 218 11.79 -30.65 8.14
CA ARG A 218 11.02 -30.31 9.34
C ARG A 218 11.49 -28.99 9.96
N GLU A 219 12.80 -28.73 10.00
CA GLU A 219 13.37 -27.44 10.43
C GLU A 219 12.82 -26.28 9.58
N GLU A 220 12.87 -26.39 8.24
CA GLU A 220 12.33 -25.34 7.35
C GLU A 220 10.81 -25.15 7.52
N GLN A 221 10.05 -26.23 7.67
CA GLN A 221 8.60 -26.14 7.89
C GLN A 221 8.30 -25.38 9.19
N LEU A 222 8.92 -25.76 10.30
CA LEU A 222 8.71 -25.11 11.60
C LEU A 222 9.17 -23.64 11.57
N TYR A 223 10.29 -23.31 10.91
CA TYR A 223 10.71 -21.92 10.70
C TYR A 223 9.63 -21.09 9.98
N ARG A 224 9.03 -21.63 8.91
CA ARG A 224 7.95 -20.97 8.16
C ARG A 224 6.68 -20.83 9.00
N GLU A 225 6.37 -21.80 9.86
CA GLU A 225 5.21 -21.77 10.76
C GLU A 225 5.40 -20.76 11.90
N ILE A 226 6.59 -20.68 12.51
CA ILE A 226 6.97 -19.63 13.48
C ILE A 226 6.88 -18.24 12.83
N GLN A 227 7.41 -18.07 11.61
CA GLN A 227 7.33 -16.81 10.87
C GLN A 227 5.89 -16.40 10.51
N ALA A 228 4.99 -17.36 10.30
CA ALA A 228 3.59 -17.14 9.97
C ALA A 228 2.68 -16.91 11.20
N ALA A 229 3.19 -17.13 12.41
CA ALA A 229 2.44 -17.00 13.65
C ALA A 229 1.94 -15.57 13.88
N GLN A 230 0.68 -15.45 14.32
CA GLN A 230 0.02 -14.16 14.61
C GLN A 230 -0.38 -13.99 16.08
N THR A 231 -0.22 -15.04 16.89
CA THR A 231 -0.54 -15.09 18.32
C THR A 231 0.47 -15.96 19.07
N THR A 232 0.74 -15.63 20.34
CA THR A 232 1.57 -16.46 21.23
C THR A 232 1.04 -17.88 21.36
N ALA A 233 -0.28 -18.03 21.49
CA ALA A 233 -0.94 -19.34 21.56
C ALA A 233 -0.78 -20.22 20.30
N TYR A 234 -0.45 -19.66 19.13
CA TYR A 234 -0.10 -20.49 17.96
C TYR A 234 1.31 -21.07 18.08
N LEU A 235 2.26 -20.28 18.59
CA LEU A 235 3.63 -20.74 18.86
C LEU A 235 3.66 -21.82 19.95
N GLU A 236 2.93 -21.62 21.05
CA GLU A 236 2.86 -22.57 22.19
C GLU A 236 2.26 -23.95 21.85
N ASN A 237 1.70 -24.12 20.64
CA ASN A 237 1.14 -25.39 20.15
C ASN A 237 2.00 -26.06 19.04
N LEU A 238 3.19 -25.54 18.71
CA LEU A 238 4.09 -26.13 17.71
C LEU A 238 4.89 -27.32 18.29
N ASP A 239 4.87 -28.47 17.60
CA ASP A 239 5.68 -29.63 17.95
C ASP A 239 7.11 -29.48 17.41
N MET A 240 7.98 -28.96 18.27
CA MET A 240 9.41 -28.75 18.01
C MET A 240 10.24 -30.05 18.08
N GLY A 241 9.66 -31.19 18.48
CA GLY A 241 10.41 -32.41 18.79
C GLY A 241 10.94 -33.17 17.57
N GLY A 242 12.14 -33.75 17.71
CA GLY A 242 12.73 -34.64 16.70
C GLY A 242 13.60 -33.91 15.67
N LEU A 243 14.35 -32.92 16.13
CA LEU A 243 15.37 -32.22 15.35
C LEU A 243 16.78 -32.66 15.81
N SER A 244 17.82 -32.04 15.26
CA SER A 244 19.20 -32.16 15.78
C SER A 244 19.45 -31.12 16.88
N GLU A 245 20.34 -31.38 17.83
CA GLU A 245 20.68 -30.45 18.92
C GLU A 245 21.09 -29.06 18.39
N GLU A 246 21.94 -29.01 17.36
CA GLU A 246 22.32 -27.77 16.64
C GLU A 246 21.16 -27.10 15.86
N ALA A 247 20.06 -27.82 15.59
CA ALA A 247 18.86 -27.28 14.97
C ALA A 247 17.85 -26.80 16.02
N GLU A 248 17.71 -27.51 17.13
CA GLU A 248 16.88 -27.11 18.27
C GLU A 248 17.38 -25.78 18.87
N GLU A 249 18.70 -25.59 19.09
CA GLU A 249 19.23 -24.31 19.57
C GLU A 249 18.95 -23.13 18.61
N ARG A 250 19.13 -23.33 17.30
CA ARG A 250 18.87 -22.29 16.27
C ARG A 250 17.39 -21.96 16.15
N LEU A 251 16.53 -22.98 16.19
CA LEU A 251 15.08 -22.82 16.05
C LEU A 251 14.44 -22.30 17.34
N GLN A 252 14.98 -22.64 18.52
CA GLN A 252 14.57 -22.08 19.81
C GLN A 252 14.94 -20.59 19.90
N SER A 253 16.14 -20.20 19.46
CA SER A 253 16.55 -18.78 19.36
C SER A 253 15.60 -17.97 18.47
N HIS A 254 15.12 -18.58 17.39
CA HIS A 254 14.13 -17.99 16.47
C HIS A 254 12.73 -17.92 17.10
N TYR A 255 12.30 -18.99 17.77
CA TYR A 255 11.05 -19.07 18.53
C TYR A 255 10.97 -17.98 19.60
N ASP A 256 12.00 -17.84 20.44
CA ASP A 256 12.01 -16.88 21.56
C ASP A 256 11.93 -15.42 21.08
N PHE A 257 12.59 -15.09 19.96
CA PHE A 257 12.47 -13.78 19.32
C PHE A 257 11.04 -13.49 18.82
N TYR A 258 10.44 -14.43 18.08
CA TYR A 258 9.07 -14.26 17.57
C TYR A 258 8.02 -14.27 18.69
N TYR A 259 8.20 -15.11 19.71
CA TYR A 259 7.33 -15.18 20.89
C TYR A 259 7.37 -13.89 21.70
N SER A 260 8.57 -13.37 22.01
CA SER A 260 8.77 -12.09 22.68
C SER A 260 8.07 -10.94 21.92
N ARG A 261 8.24 -10.90 20.59
CA ARG A 261 7.63 -9.90 19.73
C ARG A 261 6.10 -10.00 19.65
N LEU A 262 5.53 -11.21 19.55
CA LEU A 262 4.07 -11.39 19.54
C LEU A 262 3.46 -11.03 20.89
N LYS A 263 4.11 -11.41 22.00
CA LYS A 263 3.72 -11.05 23.36
C LYS A 263 3.72 -9.53 23.59
N GLU A 264 4.68 -8.82 23.01
CA GLU A 264 4.73 -7.35 23.04
C GLU A 264 3.60 -6.72 22.20
N ILE A 265 3.29 -7.28 21.02
CA ILE A 265 2.13 -6.86 20.20
C ILE A 265 0.80 -7.11 20.93
N GLU A 266 0.68 -8.23 21.65
CA GLU A 266 -0.49 -8.57 22.48
C GLU A 266 -0.59 -7.63 23.70
N ARG A 267 0.52 -7.26 24.33
CA ARG A 267 0.54 -6.22 25.39
C ARG A 267 0.06 -4.88 24.88
N GLN A 268 0.64 -4.38 23.78
CA GLN A 268 0.27 -3.09 23.19
C GLN A 268 -1.21 -3.06 22.76
N ARG A 269 -1.73 -4.17 22.23
CA ARG A 269 -3.14 -4.30 21.89
C ARG A 269 -4.02 -4.25 23.14
N GLY A 270 -3.69 -5.01 24.18
CA GLY A 270 -4.42 -5.00 25.45
C GLY A 270 -4.38 -3.66 26.20
N GLU A 271 -3.31 -2.85 26.01
CA GLU A 271 -3.25 -1.47 26.49
C GLU A 271 -4.20 -0.53 25.72
N VAL A 272 -4.40 -0.74 24.41
CA VAL A 272 -5.37 0.02 23.60
C VAL A 272 -6.81 -0.42 23.89
N GLU A 273 -7.08 -1.72 23.93
CA GLU A 273 -8.41 -2.27 24.24
C GLU A 273 -8.91 -1.76 25.61
N LYS A 274 -8.06 -1.80 26.64
CA LYS A 274 -8.39 -1.24 27.97
C LYS A 274 -8.54 0.27 27.97
N PHE A 275 -7.79 1.00 27.14
CA PHE A 275 -7.98 2.44 27.00
C PHE A 275 -9.35 2.78 26.39
N GLU A 276 -9.82 2.01 25.41
CA GLU A 276 -11.17 2.15 24.86
C GLU A 276 -12.26 1.73 25.88
N GLU A 277 -12.08 0.61 26.59
CA GLU A 277 -12.97 0.19 27.71
C GLU A 277 -13.11 1.30 28.76
N TRP A 278 -11.99 1.83 29.28
CA TRP A 278 -12.02 2.91 30.27
C TRP A 278 -12.59 4.21 29.68
N SER A 279 -12.32 4.55 28.42
CA SER A 279 -12.88 5.75 27.80
C SER A 279 -14.40 5.65 27.61
N ASN A 280 -14.94 4.46 27.32
CA ASN A 280 -16.38 4.23 27.22
C ASN A 280 -17.04 4.24 28.61
N LEU A 281 -16.44 3.57 29.61
CA LEU A 281 -16.91 3.61 31.00
C LEU A 281 -16.98 5.04 31.56
N ILE A 282 -16.02 5.91 31.24
CA ILE A 282 -16.07 7.34 31.61
C ILE A 282 -17.22 8.08 30.89
N LEU A 283 -17.52 7.73 29.63
CA LEU A 283 -18.56 8.39 28.84
C LEU A 283 -19.96 7.99 29.28
N ASP A 284 -20.16 6.71 29.57
CA ASP A 284 -21.46 6.11 29.87
C ASP A 284 -21.87 6.28 31.35
N CYS A 285 -20.91 6.35 32.29
CA CYS A 285 -21.20 6.49 33.72
C CYS A 285 -21.91 7.83 34.03
N GLU A 286 -23.06 7.75 34.71
CA GLU A 286 -23.86 8.90 35.15
C GLU A 286 -23.65 9.28 36.63
N ASP A 287 -22.98 8.44 37.43
CA ASP A 287 -22.70 8.69 38.85
C ASP A 287 -21.32 9.32 39.07
N GLN A 288 -21.28 10.41 39.84
CA GLN A 288 -20.05 11.16 40.11
C GLN A 288 -19.10 10.41 41.07
N ASP A 289 -19.61 9.58 41.99
CA ASP A 289 -18.81 8.85 42.97
C ASP A 289 -18.26 7.54 42.39
N GLU A 290 -18.97 6.88 41.46
CA GLU A 290 -18.41 5.80 40.64
C GLU A 290 -17.21 6.31 39.82
N LEU A 291 -17.36 7.45 39.12
CA LEU A 291 -16.27 8.09 38.37
C LEU A 291 -15.05 8.41 39.24
N LYS A 292 -15.24 8.91 40.47
CA LYS A 292 -14.13 9.15 41.43
C LYS A 292 -13.43 7.86 41.85
N ALA A 293 -14.18 6.75 41.97
CA ALA A 293 -13.65 5.44 42.35
C ALA A 293 -12.90 4.71 41.23
N MET A 294 -13.01 5.13 39.96
CA MET A 294 -12.32 4.50 38.83
C MET A 294 -10.79 4.61 38.94
N VAL A 295 -10.11 3.46 38.94
CA VAL A 295 -8.64 3.33 38.95
C VAL A 295 -8.18 2.72 37.62
N PHE A 296 -7.68 3.56 36.72
CA PHE A 296 -7.18 3.12 35.42
C PHE A 296 -5.94 2.22 35.57
N THR A 297 -6.10 0.94 35.19
CA THR A 297 -5.07 -0.10 35.25
C THR A 297 -4.91 -0.78 33.90
N GLY A 298 -3.70 -1.29 33.61
CA GLY A 298 -3.40 -1.94 32.33
C GLY A 298 -3.33 -0.98 31.13
N VAL A 299 -2.99 0.29 31.36
CA VAL A 299 -2.83 1.34 30.32
C VAL A 299 -1.51 2.09 30.54
N ASN A 300 -0.92 2.56 29.43
CA ASN A 300 0.34 3.32 29.43
C ASN A 300 0.23 4.66 30.20
N THR A 301 1.33 5.23 30.68
CA THR A 301 1.34 6.48 31.46
C THR A 301 0.70 7.66 30.71
N LYS A 302 0.95 7.76 29.40
CA LYS A 302 0.31 8.78 28.54
C LYS A 302 -1.21 8.55 28.44
N MET A 303 -1.64 7.32 28.18
CA MET A 303 -3.05 6.93 28.07
C MET A 303 -3.80 7.20 29.39
N LYS A 304 -3.18 6.88 30.52
CA LYS A 304 -3.73 7.16 31.84
C LYS A 304 -4.01 8.64 32.08
N ALA A 305 -3.05 9.53 31.76
CA ALA A 305 -3.26 10.97 31.88
C ALA A 305 -4.43 11.46 30.99
N GLU A 306 -4.57 10.90 29.79
CA GLU A 306 -5.68 11.22 28.86
C GLU A 306 -7.05 10.70 29.35
N LEU A 307 -7.08 9.62 30.15
CA LEU A 307 -8.29 9.14 30.84
C LEU A 307 -8.62 9.98 32.07
N GLU A 308 -7.60 10.43 32.83
CA GLU A 308 -7.78 11.33 33.97
C GLU A 308 -8.36 12.68 33.51
N GLU A 309 -7.89 13.24 32.40
CA GLU A 309 -8.46 14.46 31.79
C GLU A 309 -9.91 14.25 31.29
N ARG A 310 -10.24 13.09 30.71
CA ARG A 310 -11.63 12.74 30.34
C ARG A 310 -12.54 12.64 31.56
N ARG A 311 -12.07 11.99 32.64
CA ARG A 311 -12.81 11.86 33.90
C ARG A 311 -13.13 13.22 34.51
N GLU A 312 -12.16 14.14 34.57
CA GLU A 312 -12.38 15.50 35.09
C GLU A 312 -13.43 16.29 34.28
N LYS A 313 -13.39 16.17 32.94
CA LYS A 313 -14.40 16.76 32.06
C LYS A 313 -15.79 16.14 32.24
N ARG A 314 -15.89 14.82 32.45
CA ARG A 314 -17.18 14.16 32.75
C ARG A 314 -17.72 14.59 34.11
N MET A 315 -16.88 14.64 35.15
CA MET A 315 -17.29 15.03 36.50
C MET A 315 -17.88 16.44 36.55
N SER A 316 -17.28 17.42 35.84
CA SER A 316 -17.82 18.79 35.80
C SER A 316 -19.13 18.91 35.02
N VAL A 317 -19.32 18.13 33.96
CA VAL A 317 -20.61 18.05 33.23
C VAL A 317 -21.72 17.43 34.10
N LEU A 318 -21.42 16.37 34.85
CA LEU A 318 -22.38 15.76 35.78
C LEU A 318 -22.70 16.68 36.97
N GLU A 319 -21.71 17.38 37.51
CA GLU A 319 -21.91 18.37 38.59
C GLU A 319 -22.85 19.50 38.16
N LEU A 320 -22.68 20.03 36.93
CA LEU A 320 -23.59 21.01 36.35
C LEU A 320 -25.00 20.43 36.14
N ARG A 321 -25.14 19.18 35.69
CA ARG A 321 -26.45 18.52 35.52
C ARG A 321 -27.17 18.30 36.86
N VAL A 322 -26.45 17.84 37.89
CA VAL A 322 -27.00 17.66 39.25
C VAL A 322 -27.39 18.99 39.87
N LYS A 323 -26.64 20.07 39.60
CA LYS A 323 -27.02 21.42 40.01
C LYS A 323 -28.31 21.88 39.32
N HIS A 324 -28.38 21.76 38.00
CA HIS A 324 -29.55 22.17 37.20
C HIS A 324 -30.84 21.46 37.66
N LEU A 325 -30.77 20.13 37.83
CA LEU A 325 -31.91 19.33 38.30
C LEU A 325 -32.38 19.70 39.72
N LYS A 326 -31.49 20.21 40.58
CA LYS A 326 -31.88 20.73 41.90
C LYS A 326 -32.54 22.09 41.81
N GLU A 327 -32.04 22.98 40.95
CA GLU A 327 -32.64 24.30 40.68
C GLU A 327 -34.03 24.15 40.03
N GLU A 328 -34.21 23.19 39.11
CA GLU A 328 -35.50 22.83 38.50
C GLU A 328 -36.48 22.21 39.50
N ALA A 329 -36.07 21.17 40.25
CA ALA A 329 -36.95 20.56 41.25
C ALA A 329 -37.38 21.56 42.34
N ARG A 330 -36.47 22.45 42.75
CA ARG A 330 -36.78 23.54 43.68
C ARG A 330 -37.75 24.56 43.08
N ALA A 331 -37.66 24.86 41.79
CA ALA A 331 -38.62 25.71 41.09
C ALA A 331 -40.01 25.07 41.05
N GLU A 332 -40.11 23.76 40.81
CA GLU A 332 -41.38 23.03 40.79
C GLU A 332 -42.00 22.91 42.19
N GLU A 333 -41.20 22.65 43.24
CA GLU A 333 -41.64 22.74 44.64
C GLU A 333 -42.25 24.12 44.95
N LEU A 334 -41.55 25.20 44.60
CA LEU A 334 -41.98 26.57 44.90
C LEU A 334 -43.24 26.95 44.10
N ARG A 335 -43.36 26.54 42.83
CA ARG A 335 -44.60 26.74 42.05
C ARG A 335 -45.78 26.03 42.71
N LEU A 336 -45.62 24.75 43.07
CA LEU A 336 -46.70 23.97 43.69
C LEU A 336 -47.11 24.53 45.06
N LEU A 337 -46.15 25.05 45.86
CA LEU A 337 -46.44 25.74 47.12
C LEU A 337 -47.20 27.08 46.91
N ILE A 338 -46.85 27.84 45.88
CA ILE A 338 -47.58 29.07 45.50
C ILE A 338 -49.02 28.74 45.05
N ASP A 339 -49.18 27.76 44.16
CA ASP A 339 -50.49 27.39 43.58
C ASP A 339 -51.42 26.67 44.59
N SER A 340 -50.88 26.14 45.70
CA SER A 340 -51.64 25.41 46.72
C SER A 340 -51.89 26.16 48.03
N ALA A 341 -51.35 27.37 48.18
CA ALA A 341 -51.67 28.27 49.30
C ALA A 341 -53.17 28.64 49.27
N LYS A 342 -53.83 28.64 50.44
CA LYS A 342 -55.28 28.89 50.56
C LYS A 342 -55.61 30.20 51.26
N SER A 343 -54.59 30.90 51.74
CA SER A 343 -54.71 32.18 52.43
C SER A 343 -53.47 33.05 52.16
N SER A 344 -53.66 34.36 52.24
CA SER A 344 -52.59 35.35 52.09
C SER A 344 -51.43 35.11 53.07
N LYS A 345 -51.75 34.63 54.28
CA LYS A 345 -50.80 34.34 55.37
C LYS A 345 -49.99 33.06 55.17
N GLU A 346 -50.54 32.05 54.48
CA GLU A 346 -49.77 30.87 54.08
C GLU A 346 -48.79 31.22 52.97
N LEU A 347 -49.22 32.01 51.98
CA LEU A 347 -48.37 32.45 50.87
C LEU A 347 -47.19 33.32 51.38
N ASP A 348 -47.45 34.30 52.25
CA ASP A 348 -46.42 35.17 52.87
C ASP A 348 -45.40 34.42 53.75
N SER A 349 -45.57 33.10 53.98
CA SER A 349 -44.58 32.26 54.67
C SER A 349 -43.55 31.61 53.74
N ILE A 350 -43.74 31.66 52.42
CA ILE A 350 -42.89 30.99 51.42
C ILE A 350 -41.71 31.90 51.02
N THR A 351 -40.48 31.44 51.27
CA THR A 351 -39.26 32.09 50.78
C THR A 351 -38.82 31.50 49.44
N ILE A 352 -38.74 32.33 48.39
CA ILE A 352 -38.20 31.93 47.08
C ILE A 352 -36.66 31.89 47.18
N ASP A 353 -36.09 30.69 47.32
CA ASP A 353 -34.64 30.47 47.41
C ASP A 353 -34.17 29.19 46.70
N GLY A 354 -32.89 29.17 46.31
CA GLY A 354 -32.26 28.00 45.67
C GLY A 354 -32.57 27.79 44.19
N VAL A 355 -32.98 28.85 43.46
CA VAL A 355 -33.41 28.82 42.06
C VAL A 355 -32.51 29.67 41.15
N ASN A 356 -32.58 29.43 39.83
CA ASN A 356 -31.88 30.24 38.82
C ASN A 356 -32.50 31.66 38.75
N PRO A 357 -31.71 32.76 38.61
CA PRO A 357 -32.22 34.14 38.54
C PRO A 357 -33.16 34.47 37.37
N ILE A 358 -33.42 33.53 36.45
CA ILE A 358 -34.55 33.60 35.50
C ILE A 358 -35.82 33.03 36.15
N GLN A 359 -35.76 31.81 36.68
CA GLN A 359 -36.86 31.15 37.41
C GLN A 359 -37.30 31.95 38.64
N GLU A 360 -36.36 32.59 39.33
CA GLU A 360 -36.61 33.50 40.46
C GLU A 360 -37.58 34.63 40.08
N LYS A 361 -37.49 35.18 38.86
CA LYS A 361 -38.40 36.23 38.39
C LYS A 361 -39.79 35.70 38.09
N GLU A 362 -39.87 34.57 37.36
CA GLU A 362 -41.14 33.90 37.07
C GLU A 362 -41.89 33.52 38.36
N LEU A 363 -41.16 33.04 39.38
CA LEU A 363 -41.70 32.72 40.70
C LEU A 363 -42.18 33.97 41.46
N ASN A 364 -41.46 35.09 41.41
CA ASN A 364 -41.89 36.34 42.03
C ASN A 364 -43.14 36.93 41.34
N GLU A 365 -43.22 36.85 40.01
CA GLU A 365 -44.40 37.28 39.24
C GLU A 365 -45.63 36.42 39.59
N MET A 366 -45.48 35.08 39.59
CA MET A 366 -46.52 34.15 40.05
C MET A 366 -46.94 34.42 41.50
N PHE A 367 -45.98 34.66 42.42
CA PHE A 367 -46.25 34.98 43.82
C PHE A 367 -47.11 36.24 43.95
N THR A 368 -46.82 37.32 43.21
CA THR A 368 -47.65 38.53 43.25
C THR A 368 -49.08 38.30 42.79
N ILE A 369 -49.27 37.53 41.71
CA ILE A 369 -50.60 37.23 41.16
C ILE A 369 -51.41 36.32 42.12
N ALA A 370 -50.77 35.29 42.69
CA ALA A 370 -51.40 34.42 43.69
C ALA A 370 -51.84 35.22 44.93
N ARG A 371 -51.01 36.18 45.37
CA ARG A 371 -51.29 37.04 46.54
C ARG A 371 -52.51 37.93 46.33
N GLU A 372 -52.60 38.60 45.19
CA GLU A 372 -53.77 39.43 44.83
C GLU A 372 -55.06 38.59 44.78
N ASN A 373 -55.00 37.40 44.17
CA ASN A 373 -56.15 36.49 44.07
C ASN A 373 -56.62 35.92 45.42
N LEU A 374 -55.70 35.60 46.33
CA LEU A 374 -56.05 35.10 47.67
C LEU A 374 -56.62 36.21 48.56
N VAL A 375 -56.07 37.42 48.53
CA VAL A 375 -56.63 38.58 49.24
C VAL A 375 -58.02 38.94 48.71
N TYR A 376 -58.24 38.86 47.38
CA TYR A 376 -59.57 39.01 46.79
C TYR A 376 -60.55 37.95 47.32
N ALA A 377 -60.15 36.68 47.39
CA ALA A 377 -61.00 35.61 47.89
C ALA A 377 -61.36 35.76 49.38
N GLU A 378 -60.38 36.15 50.22
CA GLU A 378 -60.58 36.44 51.65
C GLU A 378 -61.60 37.58 51.84
N LEU A 379 -61.37 38.73 51.22
CA LEU A 379 -62.28 39.90 51.31
C LEU A 379 -63.67 39.62 50.71
N ARG A 380 -63.75 38.78 49.66
CA ARG A 380 -65.03 38.40 49.04
C ARG A 380 -65.91 37.57 49.99
N VAL A 381 -65.31 36.71 50.82
CA VAL A 381 -66.04 35.95 51.84
C VAL A 381 -66.47 36.86 52.98
N GLU A 382 -65.60 37.74 53.48
CA GLU A 382 -65.96 38.70 54.54
C GLU A 382 -67.13 39.62 54.15
N ILE A 383 -67.26 39.98 52.86
CA ILE A 383 -68.39 40.78 52.35
C ILE A 383 -69.69 39.95 52.23
N LEU A 384 -69.61 38.64 51.95
CA LEU A 384 -70.76 37.76 51.75
C LEU A 384 -71.37 37.25 53.06
N ASP A 385 -70.54 36.95 54.07
CA ASP A 385 -70.99 36.41 55.36
C ASP A 385 -71.55 37.48 56.34
N CYS A 386 -71.66 38.75 55.90
CA CYS A 386 -72.22 39.85 56.70
C CYS A 386 -73.75 39.77 56.83
N GLU A 387 -74.27 39.44 58.02
CA GLU A 387 -75.72 39.47 58.30
C GLU A 387 -76.29 40.90 58.46
N TYR A 388 -75.45 41.90 58.78
CA TYR A 388 -75.91 43.27 59.07
C TYR A 388 -75.20 44.35 58.23
N VAL A 389 -76.00 45.26 57.66
CA VAL A 389 -75.54 46.40 56.82
C VAL A 389 -74.48 47.28 57.52
N LEU A 390 -74.51 47.37 58.85
CA LEU A 390 -73.56 48.15 59.65
C LEU A 390 -72.14 47.54 59.72
N GLU A 391 -72.01 46.23 59.54
CA GLU A 391 -70.75 45.50 59.60
C GLU A 391 -70.08 45.54 58.20
N LEU A 392 -70.89 45.30 57.17
CA LEU A 392 -70.52 45.36 55.76
C LEU A 392 -69.98 46.74 55.33
N ASP A 393 -70.54 47.85 55.84
CA ASP A 393 -70.04 49.20 55.55
C ASP A 393 -68.66 49.49 56.21
N ALA A 394 -68.16 48.65 57.12
CA ALA A 394 -66.90 48.87 57.87
C ALA A 394 -65.64 48.22 57.26
N ILE A 395 -65.79 47.32 56.28
CA ILE A 395 -64.68 46.55 55.66
C ILE A 395 -63.75 47.46 54.82
N GLN A 396 -62.43 47.25 54.90
CA GLN A 396 -61.40 47.97 54.15
C GLN A 396 -60.79 47.09 53.04
N ILE A 397 -60.68 47.62 51.81
CA ILE A 397 -60.29 46.86 50.61
C ILE A 397 -58.90 47.31 50.11
N GLU A 398 -57.86 46.75 50.73
CA GLU A 398 -56.44 46.94 50.38
C GLU A 398 -55.79 45.63 49.91
N GLY A 399 -54.63 45.69 49.26
CA GLY A 399 -53.86 44.50 48.84
C GLY A 399 -54.31 43.79 47.55
N VAL A 400 -55.33 44.31 46.86
CA VAL A 400 -55.88 43.78 45.58
C VAL A 400 -55.64 44.70 44.38
N ASN A 401 -55.71 44.12 43.18
CA ASN A 401 -55.65 44.82 41.90
C ASN A 401 -56.79 45.84 41.73
N GLU A 402 -56.68 46.78 40.78
CA GLU A 402 -57.72 47.82 40.58
C GLU A 402 -59.07 47.22 40.15
N VAL A 403 -59.07 46.31 39.18
CA VAL A 403 -60.30 45.61 38.72
C VAL A 403 -60.95 44.81 39.85
N GLN A 404 -60.14 44.08 40.63
CA GLN A 404 -60.59 43.29 41.77
C GLN A 404 -61.17 44.14 42.90
N ARG A 405 -60.63 45.34 43.13
CA ARG A 405 -61.17 46.30 44.10
C ARG A 405 -62.55 46.81 43.68
N ASP A 406 -62.74 47.13 42.41
CA ASP A 406 -64.02 47.61 41.89
C ASP A 406 -65.09 46.50 41.92
N GLU A 407 -64.74 45.26 41.59
CA GLU A 407 -65.62 44.10 41.75
C GLU A 407 -66.06 43.87 43.21
N LEU A 408 -65.14 43.96 44.18
CA LEU A 408 -65.47 43.83 45.60
C LEU A 408 -66.36 45.00 46.07
N LEU A 409 -66.15 46.21 45.56
CA LEU A 409 -67.01 47.37 45.86
C LEU A 409 -68.43 47.20 45.29
N GLU A 410 -68.57 46.68 44.07
CA GLU A 410 -69.88 46.31 43.51
C GLU A 410 -70.57 45.21 44.32
N LEU A 411 -69.84 44.15 44.69
CA LEU A 411 -70.39 43.01 45.45
C LEU A 411 -70.86 43.47 46.83
N ARG A 412 -70.08 44.35 47.48
CA ARG A 412 -70.48 45.04 48.71
C ARG A 412 -71.77 45.84 48.54
N MET A 413 -71.94 46.58 47.44
CA MET A 413 -73.20 47.28 47.17
C MET A 413 -74.39 46.33 46.90
N LYS A 414 -74.15 45.14 46.31
CA LYS A 414 -75.19 44.15 46.04
C LYS A 414 -75.73 43.52 47.33
N CYS A 415 -74.86 42.94 48.17
CA CYS A 415 -75.28 42.33 49.44
C CYS A 415 -75.92 43.35 50.41
N ARG A 416 -75.44 44.60 50.39
CA ARG A 416 -76.05 45.74 51.11
C ARG A 416 -77.50 46.01 50.71
N ASN A 417 -77.86 45.78 49.44
CA ASN A 417 -79.23 45.93 48.95
C ASN A 417 -80.06 44.65 49.20
N GLU A 418 -79.46 43.47 49.08
CA GLU A 418 -80.13 42.19 49.35
C GLU A 418 -80.65 42.09 50.79
N LEU A 419 -79.84 42.50 51.78
CA LEU A 419 -80.28 42.60 53.19
C LEU A 419 -81.45 43.59 53.39
N ILE A 420 -81.59 44.60 52.52
CA ILE A 420 -82.69 45.57 52.54
C ILE A 420 -83.96 45.03 51.84
N GLU A 421 -83.83 44.12 50.87
CA GLU A 421 -84.97 43.44 50.22
C GLU A 421 -85.52 42.28 51.05
N ILE A 422 -84.66 41.52 51.77
CA ILE A 422 -85.11 40.44 52.69
C ILE A 422 -86.12 40.99 53.71
N ALA A 423 -85.86 42.18 54.28
CA ALA A 423 -86.76 42.86 55.21
C ALA A 423 -88.11 43.34 54.59
N LYS A 424 -88.30 43.19 53.28
CA LYS A 424 -89.58 43.37 52.59
C LYS A 424 -90.22 42.03 52.18
N ARG A 425 -89.40 41.04 51.84
CA ARG A 425 -89.76 39.76 51.20
C ARG A 425 -90.83 38.98 51.99
N GLU A 426 -90.68 38.88 53.31
CA GLU A 426 -91.65 38.21 54.21
C GLU A 426 -93.10 38.67 54.01
N LYS A 427 -93.31 39.93 53.60
CA LYS A 427 -94.63 40.55 53.52
C LYS A 427 -95.37 40.29 52.19
N PHE A 428 -94.73 39.57 51.27
CA PHE A 428 -95.24 39.29 49.93
C PHE A 428 -95.48 37.79 49.68
N GLU A 429 -94.86 36.89 50.46
CA GLU A 429 -94.94 35.42 50.29
C GLU A 429 -96.38 34.86 50.34
N GLU A 430 -97.28 35.50 51.07
CA GLU A 430 -98.70 35.09 51.14
C GLU A 430 -99.43 35.26 49.78
N GLN A 431 -99.05 36.26 48.97
CA GLN A 431 -99.66 36.48 47.64
C GLN A 431 -99.03 35.57 46.58
N TYR A 432 -97.72 35.31 46.70
CA TYR A 432 -96.93 34.47 45.79
C TYR A 432 -97.58 33.09 45.55
N ASN A 433 -97.89 32.40 46.65
CA ASN A 433 -98.44 31.04 46.64
C ASN A 433 -99.80 30.89 45.92
N SER A 434 -100.56 31.97 45.75
CA SER A 434 -101.88 31.94 45.08
C SER A 434 -101.77 31.83 43.56
N TYR A 435 -100.84 32.57 42.96
CA TYR A 435 -100.62 32.60 41.51
C TYR A 435 -99.90 31.35 40.99
N LEU A 436 -99.06 30.72 41.84
CA LEU A 436 -98.30 29.50 41.55
C LEU A 436 -99.18 28.35 40.99
N GLY A 437 -100.39 28.20 41.55
CA GLY A 437 -101.35 27.16 41.17
C GLY A 437 -102.16 27.46 39.90
N LEU A 438 -102.09 28.68 39.35
CA LEU A 438 -102.80 29.07 38.13
C LEU A 438 -101.91 28.91 36.88
N LEU A 439 -100.66 29.35 36.96
CA LEU A 439 -99.72 29.36 35.82
C LEU A 439 -99.37 27.95 35.31
N SER A 440 -99.30 26.97 36.22
CA SER A 440 -98.94 25.58 35.91
C SER A 440 -100.01 24.79 35.14
N GLY A 441 -101.24 25.32 35.01
CA GLY A 441 -102.37 24.65 34.36
C GLY A 441 -102.63 25.01 32.90
N ILE A 442 -101.82 25.88 32.28
CA ILE A 442 -102.05 26.42 30.93
C ILE A 442 -101.18 25.69 29.90
N GLU A 443 -101.73 25.42 28.71
CA GLU A 443 -101.09 24.71 27.59
C GLU A 443 -100.99 25.54 26.30
N ASP A 444 -101.46 26.79 26.32
CA ASP A 444 -101.56 27.70 25.16
C ASP A 444 -100.85 29.03 25.48
N ILE A 445 -100.03 29.51 24.53
CA ILE A 445 -99.12 30.64 24.75
C ILE A 445 -99.87 31.98 24.85
N GLU A 446 -100.89 32.23 24.02
CA GLU A 446 -101.67 33.47 24.11
C GLU A 446 -102.42 33.55 25.45
N GLN A 447 -103.00 32.44 25.91
CA GLN A 447 -103.69 32.37 27.20
C GLN A 447 -102.75 32.50 28.41
N LEU A 448 -101.49 32.10 28.29
CA LEU A 448 -100.49 32.26 29.35
C LEU A 448 -100.07 33.74 29.51
N LEU A 449 -100.00 34.49 28.40
CA LEU A 449 -99.54 35.88 28.35
C LEU A 449 -100.57 36.90 28.89
N ASP A 450 -101.87 36.57 28.90
CA ASP A 450 -102.95 37.45 29.40
C ASP A 450 -103.10 37.50 30.94
N VAL A 451 -102.36 36.69 31.71
CA VAL A 451 -102.48 36.61 33.18
C VAL A 451 -101.74 37.75 33.89
N GLY A 452 -102.48 38.64 34.56
CA GLY A 452 -101.94 39.79 35.31
C GLY A 452 -101.55 39.49 36.77
N LEU A 453 -100.30 39.81 37.13
CA LEU A 453 -99.73 39.66 38.48
C LEU A 453 -99.64 41.01 39.22
N GLU A 454 -100.25 41.15 40.40
CA GLU A 454 -100.19 42.37 41.23
C GLU A 454 -100.01 42.07 42.73
N ASN A 455 -99.55 43.06 43.50
CA ASN A 455 -99.38 43.03 44.98
C ASN A 455 -98.45 41.93 45.55
N VAL A 456 -97.56 41.37 44.73
CA VAL A 456 -96.42 40.52 45.14
C VAL A 456 -95.11 41.32 45.13
N ASN A 457 -94.01 40.79 45.69
CA ASN A 457 -92.71 41.50 45.66
C ASN A 457 -92.25 41.69 44.21
N ALA A 458 -91.31 42.60 43.94
CA ALA A 458 -90.58 42.60 42.66
C ALA A 458 -90.01 41.20 42.37
N GLU A 459 -89.33 40.60 43.35
CA GLU A 459 -88.73 39.27 43.24
C GLU A 459 -89.74 38.12 43.08
N GLN A 460 -90.94 38.21 43.64
CA GLN A 460 -91.92 37.12 43.64
C GLN A 460 -92.98 37.25 42.55
N ARG A 461 -93.29 38.49 42.17
CA ARG A 461 -93.85 38.78 40.86
C ARG A 461 -92.87 38.30 39.80
N GLN A 462 -91.56 38.47 40.00
CA GLN A 462 -90.54 37.90 39.13
C GLN A 462 -90.40 36.39 39.28
N GLU A 463 -90.57 35.73 40.43
CA GLU A 463 -90.63 34.25 40.48
C GLU A 463 -91.87 33.72 39.75
N LEU A 464 -93.01 34.40 39.84
CA LEU A 464 -94.23 34.02 39.11
C LEU A 464 -94.10 34.34 37.62
N GLU A 465 -93.51 35.47 37.25
CA GLU A 465 -93.17 35.79 35.88
C GLU A 465 -92.06 34.86 35.37
N ASN A 466 -91.15 34.37 36.22
CA ASN A 466 -90.14 33.37 35.91
C ASN A 466 -90.74 31.97 35.80
N ILE A 467 -91.80 31.62 36.52
CA ILE A 467 -92.54 30.35 36.35
C ILE A 467 -93.47 30.45 35.13
N ARG A 468 -93.97 31.65 34.84
CA ARG A 468 -94.65 31.96 33.58
C ARG A 468 -93.68 31.92 32.41
N LEU A 469 -92.44 32.38 32.58
CA LEU A 469 -91.34 32.27 31.61
C LEU A 469 -90.87 30.82 31.50
N GLU A 470 -90.53 30.10 32.57
CA GLU A 470 -90.19 28.66 32.51
C GLU A 470 -91.30 27.82 31.86
N ARG A 471 -92.58 28.20 32.04
CA ARG A 471 -93.71 27.57 31.34
C ARG A 471 -93.85 28.04 29.89
N LEU A 472 -93.55 29.31 29.60
CA LEU A 472 -93.48 29.88 28.25
C LEU A 472 -92.30 29.25 27.51
N ASP A 473 -91.07 29.42 27.97
CA ASP A 473 -89.84 28.70 27.61
C ASP A 473 -90.08 27.21 27.42
N TYR A 474 -90.86 26.51 28.26
CA TYR A 474 -91.17 25.09 28.04
C TYR A 474 -92.07 24.84 26.81
N LEU A 475 -93.04 25.71 26.55
CA LEU A 475 -93.94 25.63 25.38
C LEU A 475 -93.26 26.18 24.10
N GLU A 476 -92.46 27.23 24.23
CA GLU A 476 -91.61 27.80 23.19
C GLU A 476 -90.44 26.86 22.85
N GLU A 477 -89.84 26.15 23.80
CA GLU A 477 -88.85 25.08 23.56
C GLU A 477 -89.52 23.84 22.94
N LEU A 478 -90.80 23.57 23.20
CA LEU A 478 -91.54 22.51 22.51
C LEU A 478 -91.84 22.87 21.05
N GLU A 479 -92.33 24.08 20.76
CA GLU A 479 -92.49 24.56 19.38
C GLU A 479 -91.14 24.81 18.70
N ARG A 480 -90.11 25.27 19.40
CA ARG A 480 -88.75 25.39 18.89
C ARG A 480 -88.15 24.04 18.59
N GLN A 481 -88.27 23.02 19.45
CA GLN A 481 -87.83 21.66 19.11
C GLN A 481 -88.62 21.05 17.95
N ARG A 482 -89.86 21.50 17.70
CA ARG A 482 -90.61 21.15 16.50
C ARG A 482 -90.06 21.87 15.27
N ILE A 483 -89.88 23.19 15.34
CA ILE A 483 -89.30 24.03 14.28
C ILE A 483 -87.87 23.55 13.94
N GLU A 484 -87.01 23.28 14.92
CA GLU A 484 -85.65 22.75 14.73
C GLU A 484 -85.67 21.35 14.09
N ARG A 485 -86.67 20.50 14.36
CA ARG A 485 -86.83 19.21 13.66
C ARG A 485 -87.32 19.40 12.21
N GLU A 486 -88.24 20.31 11.98
CA GLU A 486 -88.75 20.66 10.64
C GLU A 486 -87.60 21.30 9.80
N GLN A 487 -86.82 22.21 10.37
CA GLN A 487 -85.61 22.83 9.81
C GLN A 487 -84.49 21.81 9.58
N ALA A 488 -84.16 20.94 10.55
CA ALA A 488 -83.12 19.94 10.39
C ALA A 488 -83.46 18.92 9.28
N ALA A 489 -84.73 18.53 9.15
CA ALA A 489 -85.18 17.70 8.03
C ALA A 489 -85.04 18.44 6.68
N ARG A 490 -85.35 19.74 6.64
CA ARG A 490 -85.22 20.58 5.44
C ARG A 490 -83.75 20.83 5.06
N PHE A 491 -82.87 21.04 6.04
CA PHE A 491 -81.42 21.09 5.88
C PHE A 491 -80.89 19.80 5.29
N GLU A 492 -81.30 18.64 5.82
CA GLU A 492 -80.92 17.33 5.28
C GLU A 492 -81.41 17.09 3.85
N GLU A 493 -82.51 17.72 3.42
CA GLU A 493 -83.03 17.65 2.05
C GLU A 493 -82.21 18.55 1.11
N LEU A 494 -82.09 19.84 1.41
CA LEU A 494 -81.32 20.83 0.63
C LEU A 494 -79.84 20.41 0.49
N ARG A 495 -79.24 19.87 1.55
CA ARG A 495 -77.86 19.37 1.54
C ARG A 495 -77.66 18.26 0.51
N LYS A 496 -78.66 17.38 0.32
CA LYS A 496 -78.61 16.29 -0.68
C LYS A 496 -78.82 16.79 -2.10
N GLU A 497 -79.60 17.86 -2.30
CA GLU A 497 -79.76 18.51 -3.61
C GLU A 497 -78.46 19.23 -4.02
N ILE A 498 -77.84 19.99 -3.10
CA ILE A 498 -76.57 20.69 -3.34
C ILE A 498 -75.42 19.71 -3.63
N GLU A 499 -75.25 18.64 -2.84
CA GLU A 499 -74.24 17.61 -3.12
C GLU A 499 -74.56 16.73 -4.34
N GLY A 500 -75.81 16.76 -4.83
CA GLY A 500 -76.28 15.99 -5.99
C GLY A 500 -76.15 16.66 -7.35
N GLY A 501 -75.96 17.99 -7.38
CA GLY A 501 -75.83 18.79 -8.60
C GLY A 501 -74.58 18.43 -9.43
N LYS A 502 -74.70 18.47 -10.76
CA LYS A 502 -73.63 18.04 -11.70
C LYS A 502 -73.00 19.18 -12.48
N THR A 503 -73.63 20.35 -12.46
CA THR A 503 -73.20 21.57 -13.14
C THR A 503 -73.33 22.76 -12.20
N SER A 504 -72.50 23.80 -12.40
CA SER A 504 -72.56 25.03 -11.63
C SER A 504 -73.98 25.63 -11.55
N VAL A 505 -74.68 25.66 -12.68
CA VAL A 505 -76.05 26.22 -12.82
C VAL A 505 -77.11 25.42 -12.05
N GLU A 506 -76.99 24.08 -11.96
CA GLU A 506 -77.92 23.27 -11.15
C GLU A 506 -77.77 23.57 -9.65
N VAL A 507 -76.56 23.84 -9.18
CA VAL A 507 -76.26 24.15 -7.77
C VAL A 507 -76.61 25.59 -7.42
N GLU A 508 -76.35 26.55 -8.32
CA GLU A 508 -76.75 27.96 -8.18
C GLU A 508 -78.28 28.15 -8.18
N ALA A 509 -79.03 27.23 -8.79
CA ALA A 509 -80.49 27.25 -8.81
C ALA A 509 -81.16 26.72 -7.52
N VAL A 510 -80.42 26.14 -6.58
CA VAL A 510 -80.97 25.68 -5.29
C VAL A 510 -81.17 26.89 -4.37
N VAL A 511 -82.43 27.22 -4.09
CA VAL A 511 -82.80 28.27 -3.14
C VAL A 511 -82.78 27.69 -1.72
N ILE A 512 -81.87 28.19 -0.89
CA ILE A 512 -81.80 27.84 0.54
C ILE A 512 -82.84 28.71 1.28
N ASP A 513 -83.89 28.08 1.77
CA ASP A 513 -85.00 28.70 2.51
C ASP A 513 -85.66 27.65 3.42
N GLY A 514 -86.23 28.08 4.55
CA GLY A 514 -86.86 27.21 5.55
C GLY A 514 -85.90 26.50 6.52
N VAL A 515 -84.71 27.06 6.75
CA VAL A 515 -83.69 26.60 7.72
C VAL A 515 -83.29 27.76 8.66
N ASN A 516 -82.57 27.50 9.76
CA ASN A 516 -82.07 28.59 10.62
C ASN A 516 -80.82 29.29 10.04
N GLU A 517 -80.43 30.45 10.59
CA GLU A 517 -79.33 31.26 10.04
C GLU A 517 -77.97 30.53 10.02
N GLU A 518 -77.64 29.73 11.05
CA GLU A 518 -76.39 28.96 11.08
C GLU A 518 -76.39 27.82 10.05
N GLN A 519 -77.52 27.13 9.90
CA GLN A 519 -77.74 26.09 8.89
C GLN A 519 -77.75 26.67 7.47
N GLN A 520 -78.33 27.86 7.27
CA GLN A 520 -78.26 28.60 6.02
C GLN A 520 -76.81 28.94 5.69
N GLU A 521 -76.07 29.53 6.63
CA GLU A 521 -74.65 29.80 6.46
C GLU A 521 -73.84 28.52 6.15
N GLU A 522 -74.13 27.38 6.77
CA GLU A 522 -73.46 26.10 6.44
C GLU A 522 -73.82 25.61 5.03
N LEU A 523 -75.09 25.64 4.65
CA LEU A 523 -75.52 25.27 3.29
C LEU A 523 -74.94 26.21 2.24
N GLU A 524 -74.88 27.53 2.49
CA GLU A 524 -74.24 28.50 1.59
C GLU A 524 -72.73 28.25 1.48
N LYS A 525 -72.04 27.92 2.59
CA LYS A 525 -70.62 27.52 2.57
C LYS A 525 -70.40 26.22 1.81
N ILE A 526 -71.31 25.24 1.89
CA ILE A 526 -71.26 23.99 1.12
C ILE A 526 -71.56 24.26 -0.35
N GLN A 527 -72.58 25.05 -0.67
CA GLN A 527 -72.98 25.45 -2.02
C GLN A 527 -71.84 26.18 -2.72
N ALA A 528 -71.19 27.15 -2.05
CA ALA A 528 -70.03 27.85 -2.56
C ALA A 528 -68.83 26.93 -2.82
N GLN A 529 -68.56 25.97 -1.93
CA GLN A 529 -67.48 24.97 -2.12
C GLN A 529 -67.76 24.04 -3.31
N VAL A 530 -68.99 23.51 -3.42
CA VAL A 530 -69.39 22.65 -4.54
C VAL A 530 -69.35 23.44 -5.86
N LEU A 531 -69.81 24.69 -5.86
CA LEU A 531 -69.80 25.57 -7.02
C LEU A 531 -68.38 25.96 -7.45
N GLU A 532 -67.45 26.22 -6.52
CA GLU A 532 -66.02 26.41 -6.85
C GLU A 532 -65.42 25.15 -7.52
N ILE A 533 -65.71 23.95 -6.98
CA ILE A 533 -65.23 22.68 -7.53
C ILE A 533 -65.81 22.41 -8.93
N LEU A 534 -67.09 22.69 -9.17
CA LEU A 534 -67.74 22.52 -10.47
C LEU A 534 -67.25 23.54 -11.50
N LEU A 535 -67.08 24.80 -11.13
CA LEU A 535 -66.47 25.82 -12.00
C LEU A 535 -64.99 25.51 -12.31
N GLU A 536 -64.25 24.87 -11.41
CA GLU A 536 -62.91 24.36 -11.74
C GLU A 536 -62.99 23.21 -12.76
N ASP A 537 -63.88 22.23 -12.58
CA ASP A 537 -64.04 21.11 -13.50
C ASP A 537 -64.42 21.57 -14.92
N GLU A 538 -65.41 22.47 -15.03
CA GLU A 538 -65.83 23.08 -16.30
C GLU A 538 -64.66 23.80 -17.00
N ARG A 539 -63.87 24.58 -16.26
CA ARG A 539 -62.69 25.30 -16.80
C ARG A 539 -61.55 24.36 -17.21
N VAL A 540 -61.28 23.32 -16.42
CA VAL A 540 -60.24 22.31 -16.74
C VAL A 540 -60.66 21.53 -17.98
N ILE A 541 -61.93 21.13 -18.09
CA ILE A 541 -62.47 20.49 -19.30
C ILE A 541 -62.30 21.40 -20.52
N GLU A 542 -62.63 22.70 -20.41
CA GLU A 542 -62.49 23.65 -21.52
C GLU A 542 -61.02 23.87 -21.94
N TYR A 543 -60.09 23.90 -20.98
CA TYR A 543 -58.65 24.02 -21.26
C TYR A 543 -58.10 22.74 -21.90
N VAL A 544 -58.51 21.55 -21.43
CA VAL A 544 -58.15 20.26 -22.04
C VAL A 544 -58.72 20.13 -23.46
N GLU A 545 -59.97 20.53 -23.68
CA GLU A 545 -60.58 20.63 -25.02
C GLU A 545 -59.74 21.50 -25.97
N LYS A 546 -59.33 22.69 -25.51
CA LYS A 546 -58.48 23.63 -26.27
C LYS A 546 -57.08 23.05 -26.53
N ALA A 547 -56.50 22.35 -25.57
CA ALA A 547 -55.20 21.71 -25.70
C ALA A 547 -55.24 20.54 -26.71
N VAL A 548 -56.21 19.64 -26.60
CA VAL A 548 -56.38 18.53 -27.56
C VAL A 548 -56.62 19.05 -28.98
N LYS A 549 -57.43 20.11 -29.16
CA LYS A 549 -57.64 20.78 -30.47
C LYS A 549 -56.40 21.52 -31.00
N LYS A 550 -55.39 21.79 -30.16
CA LYS A 550 -54.09 22.39 -30.55
C LYS A 550 -53.08 21.34 -31.05
N VAL A 551 -53.25 20.05 -30.71
CA VAL A 551 -52.33 18.96 -31.10
C VAL A 551 -52.40 18.70 -32.61
N LYS A 552 -51.48 19.30 -33.37
CA LYS A 552 -51.31 19.06 -34.83
C LYS A 552 -50.41 17.87 -35.16
N LYS A 553 -49.65 17.39 -34.18
CA LYS A 553 -48.78 16.21 -34.24
C LYS A 553 -48.84 15.57 -32.87
N GLU A 554 -49.15 14.28 -32.79
CA GLU A 554 -49.20 13.56 -31.51
C GLU A 554 -47.82 13.57 -30.83
N PRO A 555 -47.73 13.69 -29.49
CA PRO A 555 -46.46 13.62 -28.77
C PRO A 555 -45.76 12.28 -29.05
N VAL A 556 -44.50 12.34 -29.42
CA VAL A 556 -43.67 11.15 -29.66
C VAL A 556 -43.01 10.75 -28.35
N ASP A 557 -43.01 9.46 -28.04
CA ASP A 557 -42.28 8.91 -26.91
C ASP A 557 -40.76 8.98 -27.12
N VAL A 558 -40.01 8.99 -26.03
CA VAL A 558 -38.54 9.00 -26.03
C VAL A 558 -37.97 7.63 -25.68
N ASP A 559 -36.82 7.33 -26.26
CA ASP A 559 -36.06 6.10 -26.00
C ASP A 559 -35.95 5.81 -24.50
N PHE A 560 -36.17 4.55 -24.14
CA PHE A 560 -36.24 4.10 -22.75
C PHE A 560 -34.96 4.44 -21.95
N ASN A 561 -35.11 5.28 -20.92
CA ASN A 561 -34.02 5.73 -20.06
C ASN A 561 -34.00 4.97 -18.71
N ILE A 562 -32.91 4.24 -18.47
CA ILE A 562 -32.66 3.45 -17.24
C ILE A 562 -32.61 4.33 -15.97
N GLU A 563 -32.10 5.56 -16.05
CA GLU A 563 -32.04 6.47 -14.90
C GLU A 563 -33.45 6.97 -14.54
N ALA A 564 -34.24 7.36 -15.55
CA ALA A 564 -35.63 7.76 -15.36
C ALA A 564 -36.44 6.60 -14.74
N GLU A 565 -36.35 5.38 -15.28
CA GLU A 565 -36.99 4.19 -14.71
C GLU A 565 -36.55 3.94 -13.25
N SER A 566 -35.27 4.21 -12.93
CA SER A 566 -34.76 4.08 -11.56
C SER A 566 -35.36 5.14 -10.62
N LYS A 567 -35.52 6.40 -11.08
CA LYS A 567 -36.25 7.45 -10.35
C LYS A 567 -37.72 7.05 -10.13
N PHE A 568 -38.40 6.53 -11.16
CA PHE A 568 -39.78 6.02 -11.07
C PHE A 568 -39.91 4.90 -10.04
N ARG A 569 -39.17 3.79 -10.22
CA ARG A 569 -39.26 2.62 -9.32
C ARG A 569 -38.93 2.95 -7.87
N THR A 570 -38.05 3.92 -7.64
CA THR A 570 -37.75 4.43 -6.29
C THR A 570 -38.95 5.18 -5.72
N ARG A 571 -39.45 6.23 -6.40
CA ARG A 571 -40.56 7.05 -5.87
C ARG A 571 -41.88 6.30 -5.77
N VAL A 572 -42.21 5.42 -6.71
CA VAL A 572 -43.40 4.55 -6.62
C VAL A 572 -43.37 3.74 -5.31
N LYS A 573 -42.20 3.24 -4.91
CA LYS A 573 -42.05 2.51 -3.63
C LYS A 573 -42.07 3.43 -2.42
N THR A 574 -41.38 4.57 -2.47
CA THR A 574 -41.29 5.53 -1.34
C THR A 574 -42.62 6.21 -1.04
N LEU A 575 -43.36 6.61 -2.07
CA LEU A 575 -44.63 7.33 -1.98
C LEU A 575 -45.86 6.40 -2.05
N GLN A 576 -45.63 5.08 -2.04
CA GLN A 576 -46.65 4.01 -2.02
C GLN A 576 -47.70 4.09 -3.16
N ALA A 577 -47.35 4.72 -4.29
CA ALA A 577 -48.26 5.00 -5.40
C ALA A 577 -48.74 3.72 -6.10
N ALA A 578 -50.05 3.50 -6.14
CA ALA A 578 -50.67 2.24 -6.50
C ALA A 578 -50.42 1.84 -7.97
N ASP A 579 -50.39 0.53 -8.22
CA ASP A 579 -50.15 -0.05 -9.54
C ASP A 579 -51.43 -0.66 -10.15
N GLY A 580 -51.47 -0.74 -11.48
CA GLY A 580 -52.67 -1.08 -12.23
C GLY A 580 -52.39 -1.58 -13.64
N ALA A 581 -53.47 -1.83 -14.39
CA ALA A 581 -53.41 -2.26 -15.78
C ALA A 581 -53.12 -1.10 -16.75
N LEU A 582 -53.64 0.09 -16.43
CA LEU A 582 -53.27 1.37 -17.05
C LEU A 582 -52.83 2.32 -15.94
N ARG A 583 -51.69 2.98 -16.12
CA ARG A 583 -51.10 3.90 -15.14
C ARG A 583 -50.31 5.01 -15.82
N PHE A 584 -50.57 6.24 -15.42
CA PHE A 584 -49.82 7.45 -15.77
C PHE A 584 -49.10 7.94 -14.52
N SER A 585 -47.79 8.17 -14.60
CA SER A 585 -46.98 8.69 -13.49
C SER A 585 -46.13 9.86 -13.97
N LEU A 586 -46.29 11.03 -13.37
CA LEU A 586 -45.49 12.23 -13.67
C LEU A 586 -44.39 12.40 -12.61
N LEU A 587 -43.20 12.81 -13.02
CA LEU A 587 -42.06 13.15 -12.17
C LEU A 587 -41.55 14.55 -12.45
N TRP A 588 -41.10 15.24 -11.40
CA TRP A 588 -40.28 16.44 -11.51
C TRP A 588 -39.32 16.56 -10.31
N ASP A 589 -38.32 17.45 -10.43
CA ASP A 589 -37.21 17.59 -9.47
C ASP A 589 -37.16 18.99 -8.80
N ASN A 590 -38.32 19.65 -8.62
CA ASN A 590 -38.46 20.91 -7.87
C ASN A 590 -39.75 20.95 -7.01
N MET A 591 -40.00 22.07 -6.31
CA MET A 591 -41.16 22.27 -5.41
C MET A 591 -42.31 23.06 -6.05
N ASN A 592 -42.36 23.15 -7.39
CA ASN A 592 -43.50 23.73 -8.10
C ASN A 592 -44.67 22.73 -8.13
N ASP A 593 -45.84 23.24 -8.45
CA ASP A 593 -47.13 22.54 -8.49
C ASP A 593 -47.47 22.20 -9.96
N LEU A 594 -47.49 20.90 -10.29
CA LEU A 594 -47.72 20.37 -11.64
C LEU A 594 -48.87 19.35 -11.61
N ASP A 595 -50.06 19.76 -12.07
CA ASP A 595 -51.22 18.87 -12.19
C ASP A 595 -51.02 17.88 -13.35
N LEU A 596 -51.20 16.57 -13.09
CA LEU A 596 -51.34 15.52 -14.10
C LEU A 596 -52.83 15.31 -14.43
N ILE A 597 -53.25 15.72 -15.62
CA ILE A 597 -54.66 15.75 -16.02
C ILE A 597 -54.90 14.72 -17.13
N ILE A 598 -55.79 13.74 -16.92
CA ILE A 598 -56.04 12.64 -17.87
C ILE A 598 -57.46 12.74 -18.43
N LYS A 599 -57.60 13.00 -19.74
CA LYS A 599 -58.87 12.83 -20.46
C LYS A 599 -59.00 11.38 -20.93
N THR A 600 -60.14 10.77 -20.60
CA THR A 600 -60.47 9.37 -20.90
C THR A 600 -61.31 9.27 -22.19
N PRO A 601 -61.39 8.08 -22.83
CA PRO A 601 -62.24 7.86 -24.01
C PRO A 601 -63.73 8.13 -23.75
N SER A 602 -64.18 7.95 -22.51
CA SER A 602 -65.55 8.21 -22.06
C SER A 602 -65.91 9.70 -21.91
N GLY A 603 -64.95 10.60 -22.12
CA GLY A 603 -65.13 12.06 -21.96
C GLY A 603 -64.74 12.58 -20.58
N ASP A 604 -64.79 11.76 -19.53
CA ASP A 604 -64.33 12.11 -18.18
C ASP A 604 -62.89 12.65 -18.20
N VAL A 605 -62.65 13.74 -17.49
CA VAL A 605 -61.33 14.28 -17.18
C VAL A 605 -61.03 14.00 -15.70
N ILE A 606 -59.91 13.33 -15.44
CA ILE A 606 -59.38 13.11 -14.08
C ILE A 606 -58.38 14.21 -13.79
N HIS A 607 -58.55 14.90 -12.67
CA HIS A 607 -57.66 15.95 -12.17
C HIS A 607 -57.75 16.11 -10.65
N ARG A 608 -57.06 17.13 -10.11
CA ARG A 608 -56.98 17.47 -8.69
C ARG A 608 -58.33 17.62 -7.98
N GLY A 609 -59.29 18.32 -8.60
CA GLY A 609 -60.67 18.43 -8.10
C GLY A 609 -61.44 17.14 -8.34
N LYS A 610 -61.37 16.59 -9.57
CA LYS A 610 -62.11 15.38 -9.99
C LYS A 610 -61.23 14.13 -9.97
N ARG A 611 -60.87 13.68 -8.76
CA ARG A 611 -59.87 12.60 -8.55
C ARG A 611 -60.32 11.19 -8.96
N ARG A 612 -61.56 11.02 -9.43
CA ARG A 612 -62.17 9.73 -9.78
C ARG A 612 -63.01 9.90 -11.05
N SER A 613 -62.88 8.95 -11.98
CA SER A 613 -63.72 8.85 -13.18
C SER A 613 -64.81 7.79 -13.00
N SER A 614 -65.90 7.89 -13.77
CA SER A 614 -66.94 6.87 -13.89
C SER A 614 -66.34 5.52 -14.36
N CYS A 615 -65.37 5.59 -15.27
CA CYS A 615 -64.61 4.43 -15.77
C CYS A 615 -63.55 3.87 -14.80
N GLY A 616 -63.59 4.27 -13.53
CA GLY A 616 -62.86 3.61 -12.44
C GLY A 616 -61.38 4.00 -12.27
N GLY A 617 -60.86 4.90 -13.10
CA GLY A 617 -59.55 5.51 -12.92
C GLY A 617 -59.53 6.50 -11.75
N LYS A 618 -58.41 6.56 -11.02
CA LYS A 618 -58.23 7.37 -9.81
C LYS A 618 -56.90 8.12 -9.86
N LEU A 619 -56.91 9.42 -9.55
CA LEU A 619 -55.71 10.15 -9.08
C LEU A 619 -55.46 9.70 -7.63
N ASP A 620 -54.46 8.85 -7.41
CA ASP A 620 -54.19 8.26 -6.09
C ASP A 620 -53.03 8.91 -5.34
N LEU A 621 -52.13 9.60 -6.06
CA LEU A 621 -51.08 10.45 -5.50
C LEU A 621 -51.11 11.81 -6.21
N GLU A 622 -51.30 12.87 -5.43
CA GLU A 622 -51.14 14.28 -5.79
C GLU A 622 -49.98 14.86 -4.96
N MET A 623 -49.13 15.70 -5.53
CA MET A 623 -47.97 16.27 -4.81
C MET A 623 -47.72 17.75 -5.13
N ASN A 624 -47.24 18.48 -4.13
CA ASN A 624 -46.82 19.90 -4.17
C ASN A 624 -47.89 20.99 -4.25
N ALA A 625 -49.20 20.70 -4.25
CA ALA A 625 -50.26 21.71 -4.05
C ALA A 625 -50.10 22.58 -2.78
N LYS A 626 -49.30 22.09 -1.82
CA LYS A 626 -48.46 22.93 -0.93
C LYS A 626 -47.02 22.45 -1.09
N PRO A 627 -46.00 23.32 -1.10
CA PRO A 627 -44.61 22.92 -1.43
C PRO A 627 -44.03 22.00 -0.35
N GLN A 628 -44.03 20.69 -0.63
CA GLN A 628 -43.68 19.64 0.34
C GLN A 628 -42.39 18.91 -0.04
N MET A 629 -42.18 18.60 -1.32
CA MET A 629 -41.08 17.73 -1.75
C MET A 629 -40.45 18.20 -3.06
N LYS A 630 -39.11 18.15 -3.16
CA LYS A 630 -38.40 18.42 -4.42
C LYS A 630 -38.51 17.26 -5.41
N SER A 631 -38.45 16.03 -4.92
CA SER A 631 -38.60 14.81 -5.71
C SER A 631 -40.06 14.36 -5.77
N ALA A 632 -40.94 15.20 -6.32
CA ALA A 632 -42.38 14.95 -6.37
C ALA A 632 -42.79 13.88 -7.41
N MET A 633 -44.06 13.44 -7.32
CA MET A 633 -44.70 12.54 -8.27
C MET A 633 -46.22 12.73 -8.25
N GLU A 634 -46.87 12.71 -9.42
CA GLU A 634 -48.31 12.48 -9.55
C GLU A 634 -48.57 11.06 -10.07
N ASN A 635 -49.71 10.47 -9.70
CA ASN A 635 -50.08 9.13 -10.18
C ASN A 635 -51.59 9.04 -10.45
N VAL A 636 -51.95 8.65 -11.67
CA VAL A 636 -53.32 8.28 -12.07
C VAL A 636 -53.32 6.82 -12.53
N VAL A 637 -54.20 6.01 -11.95
CA VAL A 637 -54.17 4.55 -12.10
C VAL A 637 -55.57 3.94 -12.25
N TRP A 638 -55.67 2.87 -13.05
CA TRP A 638 -56.79 1.93 -13.09
C TRP A 638 -56.41 0.68 -12.27
N PRO A 639 -56.88 0.55 -11.02
CA PRO A 639 -56.43 -0.52 -10.11
C PRO A 639 -56.77 -1.92 -10.62
N ALA A 640 -55.99 -2.91 -10.19
CA ALA A 640 -56.25 -4.32 -10.51
C ALA A 640 -57.71 -4.72 -10.25
N GLY A 641 -58.33 -5.38 -11.23
CA GLY A 641 -59.76 -5.72 -11.23
C GLY A 641 -60.65 -4.70 -11.95
N LYS A 642 -60.29 -3.42 -12.02
CA LYS A 642 -60.99 -2.41 -12.84
C LYS A 642 -60.31 -2.25 -14.19
N ALA A 643 -60.98 -2.70 -15.25
CA ALA A 643 -60.47 -2.54 -16.61
C ALA A 643 -60.62 -1.07 -17.08
N PRO A 644 -59.61 -0.50 -17.75
CA PRO A 644 -59.78 0.75 -18.49
C PRO A 644 -60.68 0.50 -19.72
N PRO A 645 -61.55 1.45 -20.10
CA PRO A 645 -62.15 1.50 -21.43
C PRO A 645 -61.11 1.47 -22.56
N ALA A 646 -61.53 0.95 -23.71
CA ALA A 646 -60.74 1.03 -24.93
C ALA A 646 -60.82 2.45 -25.56
N GLY A 647 -59.79 2.82 -26.33
CA GLY A 647 -59.71 4.06 -27.10
C GLY A 647 -58.66 5.06 -26.59
N LYS A 648 -58.65 6.26 -27.19
CA LYS A 648 -57.63 7.29 -26.93
C LYS A 648 -57.78 8.01 -25.59
N TYR A 649 -56.75 7.87 -24.77
CA TYR A 649 -56.46 8.68 -23.60
C TYR A 649 -55.51 9.83 -23.95
N TYR A 650 -55.72 10.99 -23.36
CA TYR A 650 -54.83 12.15 -23.48
C TYR A 650 -54.31 12.51 -22.09
N ALA A 651 -52.99 12.46 -21.90
CA ALA A 651 -52.33 12.94 -20.71
C ALA A 651 -51.87 14.38 -20.95
N CYS A 652 -52.31 15.28 -20.08
CA CYS A 652 -52.02 16.70 -20.11
C CYS A 652 -51.23 17.10 -18.86
N ILE A 653 -50.45 18.17 -18.99
CA ILE A 653 -49.76 18.82 -17.87
C ILE A 653 -50.24 20.26 -17.73
N TRP A 654 -50.32 20.75 -16.49
CA TRP A 654 -50.56 22.16 -16.21
C TRP A 654 -49.66 22.64 -15.07
N HIS A 655 -48.86 23.69 -15.32
CA HIS A 655 -48.06 24.36 -14.29
C HIS A 655 -48.93 25.36 -13.54
N ARG A 656 -49.41 24.92 -12.39
CA ARG A 656 -50.51 25.54 -11.66
C ARG A 656 -50.04 26.57 -10.65
N ASN A 657 -48.90 26.35 -10.00
CA ASN A 657 -48.35 27.28 -9.01
C ASN A 657 -46.82 27.23 -8.95
N ARG A 658 -46.21 28.41 -8.78
CA ARG A 658 -44.77 28.59 -8.62
C ARG A 658 -44.44 28.96 -7.17
N HIS A 659 -44.22 27.96 -6.34
CA HIS A 659 -43.85 28.17 -4.95
C HIS A 659 -42.46 28.84 -4.80
N ARG A 660 -42.29 29.60 -3.71
CA ARG A 660 -41.38 30.77 -3.64
C ARG A 660 -39.87 30.44 -3.70
N GLY A 661 -39.09 31.46 -4.06
CA GLY A 661 -37.74 31.64 -3.49
C GLY A 661 -36.77 32.42 -4.36
N ARG A 662 -36.38 31.85 -5.51
CA ARG A 662 -35.40 32.42 -6.45
C ARG A 662 -35.84 32.18 -7.88
N ARG A 663 -35.47 33.06 -8.82
CA ARG A 663 -35.88 33.00 -10.24
C ARG A 663 -35.41 31.75 -11.03
N LYS A 664 -34.73 30.79 -10.40
CA LYS A 664 -34.03 29.64 -11.04
C LYS A 664 -34.79 28.30 -11.05
N SER A 665 -36.02 28.23 -10.53
CA SER A 665 -36.81 26.99 -10.44
C SER A 665 -37.83 26.80 -11.57
N ASP A 666 -37.65 27.46 -12.71
CA ASP A 666 -38.65 27.59 -13.77
C ASP A 666 -37.90 27.84 -15.10
N PRO A 667 -38.16 27.09 -16.19
CA PRO A 667 -39.16 26.02 -16.31
C PRO A 667 -38.90 24.81 -15.38
N THR A 668 -39.93 23.99 -15.18
CA THR A 668 -39.84 22.68 -14.52
C THR A 668 -39.57 21.61 -15.57
N ASP A 669 -38.43 20.92 -15.48
CA ASP A 669 -38.22 19.65 -16.18
C ASP A 669 -39.15 18.57 -15.61
N TYR A 670 -39.89 17.89 -16.49
CA TYR A 670 -40.77 16.78 -16.13
C TYR A 670 -40.51 15.52 -16.97
N ILE A 671 -40.90 14.38 -16.41
CA ILE A 671 -40.90 13.08 -17.10
C ILE A 671 -42.23 12.37 -16.80
N LEU A 672 -43.00 12.02 -17.84
CA LEU A 672 -44.20 11.18 -17.74
C LEU A 672 -43.84 9.75 -18.17
N ARG A 673 -44.26 8.77 -17.39
CA ARG A 673 -44.23 7.34 -17.73
C ARG A 673 -45.64 6.82 -17.80
N VAL A 674 -45.99 6.20 -18.92
CA VAL A 674 -47.25 5.46 -19.07
C VAL A 674 -46.95 3.97 -19.11
N LYS A 675 -47.70 3.20 -18.32
CA LYS A 675 -47.74 1.73 -18.36
C LYS A 675 -49.09 1.32 -18.92
N MET A 676 -49.08 0.54 -20.00
CA MET A 676 -50.27 -0.03 -20.63
C MET A 676 -50.09 -1.55 -20.70
N GLY A 677 -50.65 -2.26 -19.73
CA GLY A 677 -50.43 -3.69 -19.55
C GLY A 677 -48.96 -4.01 -19.25
N ALA A 678 -48.27 -4.60 -20.23
CA ALA A 678 -46.84 -4.91 -20.19
C ALA A 678 -45.98 -3.84 -20.87
N ASP A 679 -46.57 -2.99 -21.72
CA ASP A 679 -45.84 -2.02 -22.53
C ASP A 679 -45.66 -0.68 -21.79
N TYR A 680 -44.53 -0.02 -22.02
CA TYR A 680 -44.12 1.20 -21.31
C TYR A 680 -43.70 2.29 -22.29
N TYR A 681 -44.31 3.47 -22.13
CA TYR A 681 -44.00 4.68 -22.89
C TYR A 681 -43.41 5.73 -21.96
N LEU A 682 -42.44 6.49 -22.46
CA LEU A 682 -41.74 7.53 -21.70
C LEU A 682 -41.83 8.83 -22.49
N TYR A 683 -42.16 9.93 -21.82
CA TYR A 683 -42.21 11.27 -22.39
C TYR A 683 -41.48 12.22 -21.44
N ASN A 684 -40.77 13.21 -21.97
CA ASN A 684 -40.13 14.25 -21.19
C ASN A 684 -40.34 15.62 -21.81
N GLY A 685 -40.16 16.67 -21.00
CA GLY A 685 -40.32 18.04 -21.47
C GLY A 685 -40.10 19.05 -20.38
N GLN A 686 -40.43 20.29 -20.69
CA GLN A 686 -40.39 21.43 -19.79
C GLN A 686 -41.75 22.13 -19.78
N ALA A 687 -42.20 22.54 -18.60
CA ALA A 687 -43.39 23.36 -18.41
C ALA A 687 -43.03 24.57 -17.56
N SER A 688 -43.50 25.76 -17.91
CA SER A 688 -43.21 27.02 -17.21
C SER A 688 -44.47 27.59 -16.56
N TYR A 689 -44.31 28.35 -15.47
CA TYR A 689 -45.46 28.98 -14.83
C TYR A 689 -46.12 30.02 -15.76
N GLY A 690 -47.42 29.86 -16.01
CA GLY A 690 -48.20 30.71 -16.92
C GLY A 690 -48.27 30.19 -18.36
N ASP A 691 -47.60 29.08 -18.69
CA ASP A 691 -47.88 28.35 -19.92
C ASP A 691 -49.32 27.81 -19.92
N LYS A 692 -49.91 27.68 -21.11
CA LYS A 692 -51.24 27.05 -21.27
C LYS A 692 -51.10 25.55 -21.08
N LEU A 693 -52.14 24.90 -20.55
CA LEU A 693 -52.25 23.45 -20.44
C LEU A 693 -51.90 22.77 -21.78
N GLU A 694 -51.00 21.79 -21.74
CA GLU A 694 -50.47 21.11 -22.93
C GLU A 694 -50.70 19.59 -22.86
N VAL A 695 -50.93 18.96 -24.00
CA VAL A 695 -51.01 17.48 -24.12
C VAL A 695 -49.60 16.93 -24.29
N ILE A 696 -49.19 16.05 -23.37
CA ILE A 696 -47.83 15.51 -23.30
C ILE A 696 -47.73 14.03 -23.67
N ALA A 697 -48.85 13.30 -23.69
CA ALA A 697 -48.95 11.98 -24.31
C ALA A 697 -50.37 11.71 -24.85
N THR A 698 -50.44 10.93 -25.93
CA THR A 698 -51.69 10.35 -26.45
C THR A 698 -51.50 8.84 -26.54
N ILE A 699 -52.36 8.06 -25.91
CA ILE A 699 -52.23 6.59 -25.82
C ILE A 699 -53.57 5.96 -26.23
N ASP A 700 -53.55 5.09 -27.24
CA ASP A 700 -54.74 4.35 -27.68
C ASP A 700 -54.77 2.98 -26.97
N VAL A 701 -55.70 2.80 -26.05
CA VAL A 701 -55.74 1.62 -25.17
C VAL A 701 -56.62 0.54 -25.80
N PRO A 702 -56.11 -0.70 -25.99
CA PRO A 702 -56.91 -1.80 -26.52
C PRO A 702 -57.96 -2.29 -25.51
N ASP A 703 -58.83 -3.21 -25.92
CA ASP A 703 -59.85 -3.77 -25.04
C ASP A 703 -59.26 -4.58 -23.88
N ALA A 704 -60.08 -4.77 -22.84
CA ALA A 704 -59.70 -5.41 -21.59
C ALA A 704 -59.29 -6.90 -21.72
N SER A 705 -59.62 -7.58 -22.83
CA SER A 705 -59.17 -8.95 -23.09
C SER A 705 -57.81 -8.96 -23.80
N THR A 706 -57.66 -8.20 -24.88
CA THR A 706 -56.38 -8.05 -25.61
C THR A 706 -55.27 -7.50 -24.71
N LEU A 707 -55.57 -6.55 -23.83
CA LEU A 707 -54.59 -6.02 -22.87
C LEU A 707 -54.11 -7.09 -21.87
N ARG A 708 -54.96 -8.05 -21.50
CA ARG A 708 -54.59 -9.16 -20.60
C ARG A 708 -53.80 -10.25 -21.31
N THR A 709 -54.22 -10.69 -22.50
CA THR A 709 -53.46 -11.70 -23.27
C THR A 709 -52.06 -11.16 -23.58
N ARG A 710 -51.95 -9.89 -24.00
CA ARG A 710 -50.67 -9.20 -24.20
C ARG A 710 -49.77 -9.25 -22.95
N MET A 711 -50.33 -9.05 -21.75
CA MET A 711 -49.56 -9.14 -20.50
C MET A 711 -49.08 -10.56 -20.20
N GLU A 712 -49.92 -11.57 -20.42
CA GLU A 712 -49.61 -12.97 -20.13
C GLU A 712 -48.58 -13.55 -21.12
N GLU A 713 -48.73 -13.22 -22.41
CA GLU A 713 -47.80 -13.58 -23.48
C GLU A 713 -46.41 -12.94 -23.26
N GLU A 714 -46.36 -11.63 -22.96
CA GLU A 714 -45.09 -10.92 -22.74
C GLU A 714 -44.35 -11.44 -21.50
N ALA A 715 -45.07 -11.67 -20.39
CA ALA A 715 -44.50 -12.22 -19.17
C ALA A 715 -43.99 -13.67 -19.36
N LEU A 716 -44.69 -14.47 -20.16
CA LEU A 716 -44.27 -15.84 -20.50
C LEU A 716 -43.03 -15.83 -21.41
N LEU A 717 -43.02 -14.99 -22.45
CA LEU A 717 -41.89 -14.80 -23.36
C LEU A 717 -40.64 -14.33 -22.61
N TYR A 718 -40.77 -13.30 -21.77
CA TYR A 718 -39.67 -12.80 -20.94
C TYR A 718 -39.10 -13.87 -20.02
N LYS A 719 -39.98 -14.69 -19.41
CA LYS A 719 -39.56 -15.83 -18.58
C LYS A 719 -38.78 -16.87 -19.40
N GLN A 720 -39.28 -17.27 -20.56
CA GLN A 720 -38.63 -18.26 -21.43
C GLN A 720 -37.25 -17.78 -21.90
N LEU A 721 -37.14 -16.54 -22.41
CA LEU A 721 -35.86 -15.94 -22.82
C LEU A 721 -34.88 -15.85 -21.64
N ARG A 722 -35.35 -15.54 -20.43
CA ARG A 722 -34.54 -15.49 -19.21
C ARG A 722 -34.08 -16.88 -18.73
N GLU A 723 -34.84 -17.93 -19.02
CA GLU A 723 -34.46 -19.32 -18.74
C GLU A 723 -33.45 -19.84 -19.77
N GLN A 724 -33.63 -19.53 -21.06
CA GLN A 724 -32.66 -19.82 -22.12
C GLN A 724 -31.31 -19.13 -21.86
N MET A 725 -31.31 -17.84 -21.50
CA MET A 725 -30.11 -17.08 -21.12
C MET A 725 -29.35 -17.70 -19.93
N LYS A 726 -30.06 -18.30 -18.96
CA LYS A 726 -29.44 -19.05 -17.85
C LYS A 726 -28.87 -20.41 -18.28
N ALA A 727 -29.46 -21.04 -19.30
CA ALA A 727 -29.03 -22.34 -19.80
C ALA A 727 -27.81 -22.28 -20.73
N ALA A 728 -27.59 -21.13 -21.38
CA ALA A 728 -26.48 -20.88 -22.31
C ALA A 728 -25.09 -21.14 -21.67
N LYS A 729 -24.27 -21.98 -22.31
CA LYS A 729 -22.90 -22.32 -21.87
C LYS A 729 -21.83 -21.65 -22.73
N LYS A 730 -22.19 -21.09 -23.88
CA LYS A 730 -21.35 -20.28 -24.78
C LYS A 730 -22.03 -18.95 -25.13
N PRO A 731 -21.28 -17.88 -25.47
CA PRO A 731 -21.87 -16.63 -25.99
C PRO A 731 -22.74 -16.81 -27.24
N SER A 732 -22.50 -17.85 -28.05
CA SER A 732 -23.28 -18.19 -29.25
C SER A 732 -24.55 -19.00 -28.97
N GLU A 733 -24.83 -19.34 -27.71
CA GLU A 733 -26.04 -20.05 -27.26
C GLU A 733 -26.99 -19.10 -26.52
N MET A 734 -26.69 -17.81 -26.55
CA MET A 734 -27.45 -16.76 -25.89
C MET A 734 -28.68 -16.40 -26.75
N PRO A 735 -29.89 -16.29 -26.17
CA PRO A 735 -31.09 -16.01 -26.96
C PRO A 735 -31.05 -14.61 -27.57
N GLU A 736 -31.58 -14.48 -28.77
CA GLU A 736 -31.83 -13.18 -29.39
C GLU A 736 -33.02 -12.49 -28.69
N ILE A 737 -33.06 -11.16 -28.77
CA ILE A 737 -34.11 -10.36 -28.11
C ILE A 737 -35.28 -10.24 -29.08
N ASP A 738 -36.37 -10.92 -28.76
CA ASP A 738 -37.62 -10.85 -29.53
C ASP A 738 -38.16 -9.41 -29.54
N PRO A 739 -38.41 -8.78 -30.72
CA PRO A 739 -38.95 -7.42 -30.80
C PRO A 739 -40.37 -7.29 -30.25
N ASN A 740 -41.11 -8.38 -30.04
CA ASN A 740 -42.42 -8.38 -29.39
C ASN A 740 -42.35 -8.22 -27.86
N LEU A 741 -41.16 -8.31 -27.27
CA LEU A 741 -40.93 -8.08 -25.85
C LEU A 741 -41.08 -6.58 -25.51
N SER A 742 -41.58 -6.23 -24.32
CA SER A 742 -41.76 -4.82 -23.92
C SER A 742 -40.43 -4.06 -23.89
N SER A 743 -40.39 -2.79 -24.31
CA SER A 743 -39.17 -1.96 -24.38
C SER A 743 -38.35 -1.97 -23.08
N LEU A 744 -39.03 -1.98 -21.92
CA LEU A 744 -38.43 -2.14 -20.60
C LEU A 744 -37.68 -3.48 -20.46
N HIS A 745 -38.36 -4.58 -20.82
CA HIS A 745 -37.81 -5.92 -20.73
C HIS A 745 -36.76 -6.20 -21.82
N GLN A 746 -36.85 -5.62 -23.01
CA GLN A 746 -35.77 -5.65 -24.02
C GLN A 746 -34.47 -5.09 -23.46
N VAL A 747 -34.51 -3.88 -22.87
CA VAL A 747 -33.30 -3.23 -22.33
C VAL A 747 -32.78 -3.95 -21.07
N MET A 748 -33.67 -4.46 -20.21
CA MET A 748 -33.26 -5.33 -19.10
C MET A 748 -32.62 -6.64 -19.58
N LEU A 749 -33.21 -7.31 -20.57
CA LEU A 749 -32.70 -8.57 -21.12
C LEU A 749 -31.35 -8.35 -21.81
N LYS A 750 -31.22 -7.30 -22.64
CA LYS A 750 -29.96 -6.88 -23.26
C LYS A 750 -28.83 -6.71 -22.25
N ARG A 751 -29.07 -5.93 -21.19
CA ARG A 751 -28.07 -5.69 -20.13
C ARG A 751 -27.72 -6.96 -19.34
N ASN A 752 -28.66 -7.90 -19.20
CA ASN A 752 -28.41 -9.20 -18.56
C ASN A 752 -27.62 -10.14 -19.49
N ILE A 753 -27.93 -10.12 -20.79
CA ILE A 753 -27.20 -10.84 -21.86
C ILE A 753 -25.76 -10.35 -21.96
N GLU A 754 -25.52 -9.04 -21.99
CA GLU A 754 -24.18 -8.43 -22.05
C GLU A 754 -23.31 -8.93 -20.89
N LYS A 755 -23.83 -8.87 -19.65
CA LYS A 755 -23.17 -9.40 -18.45
C LYS A 755 -22.94 -10.91 -18.50
N ALA A 756 -23.91 -11.69 -19.00
CA ALA A 756 -23.79 -13.13 -19.12
C ALA A 756 -22.72 -13.52 -20.17
N VAL A 757 -22.69 -12.83 -21.31
CA VAL A 757 -21.67 -12.99 -22.36
C VAL A 757 -20.28 -12.64 -21.84
N GLU A 758 -20.12 -11.55 -21.08
CA GLU A 758 -18.85 -11.17 -20.45
C GLU A 758 -18.36 -12.23 -19.46
N LEU A 759 -19.23 -12.70 -18.58
CA LEU A 759 -18.92 -13.73 -17.59
C LEU A 759 -18.61 -15.11 -18.24
N LEU A 760 -19.24 -15.43 -19.37
CA LEU A 760 -18.90 -16.61 -20.18
C LEU A 760 -17.56 -16.44 -20.92
N LYS A 761 -17.26 -15.26 -21.46
CA LYS A 761 -15.94 -14.93 -22.05
C LYS A 761 -14.82 -15.03 -20.99
N GLU A 762 -15.07 -14.54 -19.78
CA GLU A 762 -14.10 -14.62 -18.67
C GLU A 762 -13.84 -16.09 -18.27
N LYS A 763 -14.89 -16.90 -18.13
CA LYS A 763 -14.77 -18.36 -17.89
C LYS A 763 -14.03 -19.06 -19.02
N ALA A 764 -14.24 -18.67 -20.28
CA ALA A 764 -13.50 -19.20 -21.42
C ALA A 764 -12.01 -18.82 -21.38
N ARG A 765 -11.69 -17.55 -21.07
CA ARG A 765 -10.31 -17.05 -20.90
C ARG A 765 -9.57 -17.77 -19.77
N LYS A 766 -10.23 -17.96 -18.62
CA LYS A 766 -9.69 -18.75 -17.48
C LYS A 766 -9.40 -20.20 -17.88
N ARG A 767 -10.29 -20.85 -18.65
CA ARG A 767 -10.07 -22.21 -19.18
C ARG A 767 -8.93 -22.28 -20.20
N ALA A 768 -8.79 -21.28 -21.08
CA ALA A 768 -7.69 -21.22 -22.04
C ALA A 768 -6.33 -21.04 -21.34
N LEU A 769 -6.25 -20.12 -20.37
CA LEU A 769 -5.05 -19.91 -19.55
C LEU A 769 -4.69 -21.17 -18.73
N ALA A 770 -5.68 -21.89 -18.20
CA ALA A 770 -5.44 -23.15 -17.50
C ALA A 770 -4.86 -24.25 -18.42
N LYS A 771 -5.30 -24.32 -19.69
CA LYS A 771 -4.69 -25.22 -20.68
C LYS A 771 -3.24 -24.83 -20.98
N GLN A 772 -2.99 -23.55 -21.26
CA GLN A 772 -1.63 -23.04 -21.52
C GLN A 772 -0.68 -23.29 -20.34
N LYS A 773 -1.16 -23.16 -19.09
CA LYS A 773 -0.39 -23.54 -17.89
C LYS A 773 -0.08 -25.03 -17.84
N ALA A 774 -1.06 -25.90 -18.09
CA ALA A 774 -0.84 -27.35 -18.10
C ALA A 774 0.12 -27.81 -19.22
N GLU A 775 0.08 -27.17 -20.38
CA GLU A 775 1.01 -27.42 -21.49
C GLU A 775 2.43 -26.92 -21.15
N TYR A 776 2.56 -25.73 -20.56
CA TYR A 776 3.82 -25.21 -20.03
C TYR A 776 4.42 -26.13 -18.96
N GLU A 777 3.64 -26.56 -17.96
CA GLU A 777 4.08 -27.51 -16.94
C GLU A 777 4.57 -28.83 -17.55
N LYS A 778 3.88 -29.34 -18.58
CA LYS A 778 4.28 -30.56 -19.27
C LYS A 778 5.62 -30.39 -19.99
N ILE A 779 5.84 -29.24 -20.63
CA ILE A 779 7.11 -28.91 -21.32
C ILE A 779 8.25 -28.74 -20.30
N MET A 780 8.01 -28.02 -19.20
CA MET A 780 9.00 -27.85 -18.12
C MET A 780 9.44 -29.18 -17.52
N ARG A 781 8.50 -30.10 -17.24
CA ARG A 781 8.83 -31.45 -16.76
C ARG A 781 9.68 -32.26 -17.77
N VAL A 782 9.50 -32.07 -19.08
CA VAL A 782 10.34 -32.73 -20.09
C VAL A 782 11.77 -32.14 -20.09
N ILE A 783 11.89 -30.82 -19.96
CA ILE A 783 13.19 -30.14 -19.87
C ILE A 783 13.94 -30.59 -18.60
N GLU A 784 13.29 -30.61 -17.44
CA GLU A 784 13.90 -31.03 -16.17
C GLU A 784 14.39 -32.49 -16.21
N ASN A 785 13.63 -33.40 -16.81
CA ASN A 785 13.96 -34.83 -16.87
C ASN A 785 14.99 -35.21 -17.95
N SER A 786 15.28 -34.31 -18.90
CA SER A 786 16.27 -34.54 -19.96
C SER A 786 17.67 -34.85 -19.40
N ARG A 787 18.39 -35.75 -20.06
CA ARG A 787 19.74 -36.22 -19.68
C ARG A 787 20.80 -36.00 -20.75
N SER A 788 20.40 -35.84 -22.01
CA SER A 788 21.29 -35.52 -23.14
C SER A 788 20.96 -34.17 -23.78
N LEU A 789 21.93 -33.60 -24.53
CA LEU A 789 21.69 -32.39 -25.34
C LEU A 789 20.65 -32.65 -26.46
N ASP A 790 20.66 -33.86 -27.02
CA ASP A 790 19.78 -34.22 -28.13
C ASP A 790 18.31 -34.25 -27.67
N GLU A 791 18.03 -34.79 -26.48
CA GLU A 791 16.69 -34.75 -25.84
C GLU A 791 16.18 -33.32 -25.64
N LEU A 792 17.04 -32.38 -25.23
CA LEU A 792 16.67 -30.97 -25.10
C LEU A 792 16.34 -30.35 -26.46
N SER A 793 17.13 -30.63 -27.50
CA SER A 793 16.90 -30.08 -28.85
C SER A 793 15.61 -30.60 -29.51
N ALA A 794 15.08 -31.74 -29.06
CA ALA A 794 13.85 -32.32 -29.58
C ALA A 794 12.56 -31.66 -29.04
N VAL A 795 12.62 -30.85 -27.99
CA VAL A 795 11.43 -30.27 -27.33
C VAL A 795 10.85 -29.12 -28.17
N ARG A 796 9.63 -29.27 -28.71
CA ARG A 796 8.98 -28.25 -29.56
C ARG A 796 7.93 -27.43 -28.83
N TYR A 797 8.21 -26.14 -28.61
CA TYR A 797 7.33 -25.21 -27.86
C TYR A 797 6.97 -23.91 -28.60
N ALA A 798 7.35 -23.76 -29.87
CA ALA A 798 7.14 -22.56 -30.71
C ALA A 798 5.67 -22.27 -31.13
N HIS A 799 4.70 -22.76 -30.37
CA HIS A 799 3.26 -22.48 -30.50
C HIS A 799 2.67 -21.80 -29.25
N LEU A 800 3.52 -21.50 -28.26
CA LEU A 800 3.18 -20.76 -27.05
C LEU A 800 3.49 -19.27 -27.21
N ASN A 801 2.95 -18.45 -26.31
CA ASN A 801 3.14 -16.99 -26.33
C ASN A 801 4.59 -16.59 -26.05
N ASP A 802 5.10 -15.55 -26.73
CA ASP A 802 6.53 -15.18 -26.73
C ASP A 802 7.11 -14.94 -25.32
N ASP A 803 6.35 -14.35 -24.41
CA ASP A 803 6.76 -14.17 -23.00
C ASP A 803 7.09 -15.49 -22.30
N VAL A 804 6.33 -16.55 -22.64
CA VAL A 804 6.49 -17.90 -22.09
C VAL A 804 7.64 -18.63 -22.81
N VAL A 805 7.78 -18.44 -24.13
CA VAL A 805 8.91 -18.96 -24.90
C VAL A 805 10.23 -18.45 -24.31
N ASN A 806 10.34 -17.15 -24.02
CA ASN A 806 11.50 -16.55 -23.34
C ASN A 806 11.83 -17.15 -21.96
N VAL A 807 10.85 -17.71 -21.24
CA VAL A 807 11.08 -18.40 -19.96
C VAL A 807 11.50 -19.85 -20.20
N ILE A 808 10.90 -20.52 -21.18
CA ILE A 808 11.29 -21.88 -21.60
C ILE A 808 12.73 -21.88 -22.13
N ASP A 809 13.12 -20.92 -22.96
CA ASP A 809 14.49 -20.79 -23.48
C ASP A 809 15.52 -20.60 -22.36
N LYS A 810 15.18 -19.80 -21.33
CA LYS A 810 16.01 -19.65 -20.13
C LYS A 810 16.09 -20.95 -19.32
N ALA A 811 15.03 -21.75 -19.27
CA ALA A 811 15.03 -23.06 -18.62
C ALA A 811 15.86 -24.09 -19.39
N VAL A 812 15.71 -24.15 -20.73
CA VAL A 812 16.53 -24.97 -21.63
C VAL A 812 18.00 -24.60 -21.50
N ALA A 813 18.35 -23.31 -21.60
CA ALA A 813 19.73 -22.84 -21.43
C ALA A 813 20.29 -23.12 -20.03
N LYS A 814 19.48 -23.00 -18.97
CA LYS A 814 19.87 -23.38 -17.60
C LYS A 814 20.13 -24.89 -17.50
N ARG A 815 19.29 -25.73 -18.11
CA ARG A 815 19.45 -27.20 -18.10
C ARG A 815 20.63 -27.67 -18.95
N GLN A 816 20.80 -27.11 -20.15
CA GLN A 816 21.98 -27.31 -20.98
C GLN A 816 23.26 -26.96 -20.20
N LYS A 817 23.30 -25.79 -19.55
CA LYS A 817 24.43 -25.37 -18.71
C LYS A 817 24.65 -26.25 -17.48
N GLN A 818 23.61 -26.92 -16.95
CA GLN A 818 23.76 -27.96 -15.93
C GLN A 818 24.47 -29.20 -16.52
N ILE A 819 24.00 -29.72 -17.66
CA ILE A 819 24.60 -30.89 -18.33
C ILE A 819 26.06 -30.60 -18.71
N GLU A 820 26.33 -29.44 -19.33
CA GLU A 820 27.68 -28.97 -19.63
C GLU A 820 28.56 -28.80 -18.39
N SER A 821 28.00 -28.35 -17.26
CA SER A 821 28.78 -28.23 -16.01
C SER A 821 29.03 -29.58 -15.32
N GLY A 822 28.17 -30.58 -15.53
CA GLY A 822 28.43 -31.98 -15.19
C GLY A 822 29.60 -32.54 -15.99
N LEU A 823 29.59 -32.36 -17.31
CA LEU A 823 30.70 -32.75 -18.20
C LEU A 823 32.01 -32.06 -17.78
N LYS A 824 32.00 -30.73 -17.56
CA LYS A 824 33.18 -29.97 -17.09
C LYS A 824 33.67 -30.38 -15.70
N ARG A 825 32.80 -30.88 -14.81
CA ARG A 825 33.21 -31.47 -13.52
C ARG A 825 33.94 -32.80 -13.72
N ALA A 826 33.47 -33.66 -14.63
CA ALA A 826 34.18 -34.90 -14.98
C ALA A 826 35.55 -34.62 -15.63
N GLU A 827 35.63 -33.62 -16.52
CA GLU A 827 36.90 -33.15 -17.10
C GLU A 827 37.88 -32.67 -16.01
N LEU A 828 37.42 -31.82 -15.08
CA LEU A 828 38.21 -31.33 -13.94
C LEU A 828 38.66 -32.45 -12.99
N GLN A 829 37.86 -33.49 -12.79
CA GLN A 829 38.22 -34.65 -11.97
C GLN A 829 39.34 -35.46 -12.65
N ALA A 830 39.19 -35.75 -13.95
CA ALA A 830 40.24 -36.40 -14.74
C ALA A 830 41.54 -35.57 -14.80
N GLU A 831 41.46 -34.22 -14.78
CA GLU A 831 42.65 -33.36 -14.68
C GLU A 831 43.33 -33.47 -13.30
N ARG A 832 42.55 -33.47 -12.20
CA ARG A 832 43.09 -33.66 -10.84
C ARG A 832 43.84 -34.99 -10.70
N GLU A 833 43.30 -36.07 -11.26
CA GLU A 833 43.94 -37.39 -11.27
C GLU A 833 45.24 -37.40 -12.07
N LYS A 834 45.26 -36.79 -13.27
CA LYS A 834 46.50 -36.56 -14.06
C LYS A 834 47.54 -35.81 -13.22
N ILE A 835 47.17 -34.71 -12.58
CA ILE A 835 48.06 -33.90 -11.74
C ILE A 835 48.62 -34.72 -10.56
N GLN A 836 47.81 -35.53 -9.89
CA GLN A 836 48.27 -36.37 -8.78
C GLN A 836 49.28 -37.45 -9.27
N ASN A 837 49.04 -38.03 -10.44
CA ASN A 837 49.94 -38.97 -11.12
C ASN A 837 51.29 -38.31 -11.50
N TYR A 838 51.29 -37.04 -11.91
CA TYR A 838 52.55 -36.29 -12.10
C TYR A 838 53.28 -36.00 -10.77
N LYS A 839 52.58 -35.73 -9.66
CA LYS A 839 53.21 -35.53 -8.34
C LYS A 839 53.99 -36.78 -7.87
N SER A 840 53.39 -37.96 -7.97
CA SER A 840 54.04 -39.22 -7.54
C SER A 840 55.22 -39.61 -8.43
N LYS A 841 55.19 -39.28 -9.72
CA LYS A 841 56.35 -39.43 -10.62
C LYS A 841 57.54 -38.56 -10.21
N ILE A 842 57.30 -37.33 -9.75
CA ILE A 842 58.36 -36.40 -9.31
C ILE A 842 58.99 -36.85 -7.98
N SER A 843 58.19 -37.28 -7.00
CA SER A 843 58.70 -37.74 -5.70
C SER A 843 59.59 -38.99 -5.83
N ASN A 844 59.21 -39.90 -6.73
CA ASN A 844 59.79 -41.23 -6.81
C ASN A 844 61.04 -41.31 -7.72
N ALA A 845 61.35 -40.24 -8.45
CA ALA A 845 62.53 -40.16 -9.32
C ALA A 845 63.84 -40.22 -8.53
N LYS A 846 64.82 -40.97 -9.04
CA LYS A 846 66.11 -41.28 -8.38
C LYS A 846 67.35 -40.72 -9.09
N SER A 847 67.22 -40.17 -10.31
CA SER A 847 68.32 -39.50 -11.02
C SER A 847 67.90 -38.17 -11.61
N LEU A 848 68.88 -37.31 -11.89
CA LEU A 848 68.66 -36.02 -12.58
C LEU A 848 68.04 -36.23 -13.98
N THR A 849 68.43 -37.32 -14.67
CA THR A 849 67.88 -37.72 -15.97
C THR A 849 66.43 -38.21 -15.91
N GLN A 850 66.03 -38.90 -14.84
CA GLN A 850 64.63 -39.27 -14.62
C GLN A 850 63.75 -38.04 -14.34
N LEU A 851 64.28 -37.04 -13.63
CA LEU A 851 63.60 -35.77 -13.41
C LEU A 851 63.53 -34.89 -14.66
N SER A 852 64.53 -34.95 -15.55
CA SER A 852 64.48 -34.22 -16.81
C SER A 852 63.46 -34.81 -17.78
N SER A 853 63.31 -36.15 -17.82
CA SER A 853 62.37 -36.85 -18.72
C SER A 853 60.89 -36.71 -18.37
N ILE A 854 60.53 -36.17 -17.20
CA ILE A 854 59.12 -35.90 -16.85
C ILE A 854 58.65 -34.66 -17.62
N VAL A 855 57.98 -34.86 -18.75
CA VAL A 855 57.33 -33.79 -19.52
C VAL A 855 55.89 -33.63 -19.04
N PHE A 856 55.52 -32.42 -18.62
CA PHE A 856 54.14 -32.06 -18.32
C PHE A 856 53.42 -31.76 -19.64
N LYS A 857 52.56 -32.69 -20.08
CA LYS A 857 51.64 -32.46 -21.20
C LYS A 857 50.24 -32.21 -20.66
N ASP A 858 49.56 -31.23 -21.27
CA ASP A 858 48.14 -30.94 -21.10
C ASP A 858 47.75 -30.69 -19.63
N ILE A 859 48.45 -29.74 -18.99
CA ILE A 859 48.23 -29.27 -17.61
C ILE A 859 48.19 -27.74 -17.57
N ASP A 860 47.26 -27.17 -16.81
CA ASP A 860 47.16 -25.73 -16.63
C ASP A 860 48.39 -25.09 -15.92
N LYS A 861 48.68 -23.84 -16.28
CA LYS A 861 49.97 -23.16 -16.03
C LYS A 861 50.38 -23.12 -14.55
N ARG A 862 49.43 -22.78 -13.66
CA ARG A 862 49.64 -22.76 -12.19
C ARG A 862 49.98 -24.14 -11.62
N HIS A 863 49.42 -25.20 -12.19
CA HIS A 863 49.70 -26.57 -11.78
C HIS A 863 51.04 -27.05 -12.34
N ALA A 864 51.41 -26.64 -13.56
CA ALA A 864 52.76 -26.81 -14.08
C ALA A 864 53.82 -26.12 -13.19
N ASP A 865 53.62 -24.86 -12.77
CA ASP A 865 54.52 -24.17 -11.84
C ASP A 865 54.68 -24.91 -10.51
N THR A 866 53.58 -25.44 -9.96
CA THR A 866 53.58 -26.18 -8.71
C THR A 866 54.38 -27.49 -8.84
N LEU A 867 54.23 -28.18 -9.97
CA LEU A 867 55.02 -29.37 -10.31
C LEU A 867 56.50 -29.02 -10.59
N GLN A 868 56.78 -27.89 -11.24
CA GLN A 868 58.15 -27.38 -11.46
C GLN A 868 58.83 -27.03 -10.13
N ARG A 869 58.15 -26.38 -9.18
CA ARG A 869 58.72 -26.09 -7.85
C ARG A 869 59.10 -27.37 -7.11
N MET A 870 58.28 -28.43 -7.17
CA MET A 870 58.64 -29.75 -6.62
C MET A 870 59.80 -30.41 -7.38
N ARG A 871 59.82 -30.33 -8.71
CA ARG A 871 60.95 -30.80 -9.56
C ARG A 871 62.25 -30.06 -9.23
N ILE A 872 62.21 -28.75 -8.99
CA ILE A 872 63.36 -27.92 -8.59
C ILE A 872 63.82 -28.27 -7.18
N ALA A 873 62.90 -28.46 -6.22
CA ALA A 873 63.25 -28.91 -4.87
C ALA A 873 63.93 -30.29 -4.89
N ARG A 874 63.39 -31.24 -5.67
CA ARG A 874 63.99 -32.57 -5.86
C ARG A 874 65.33 -32.50 -6.60
N ARG A 875 65.48 -31.62 -7.60
CA ARG A 875 66.76 -31.34 -8.29
C ARG A 875 67.81 -30.80 -7.32
N LYS A 876 67.46 -29.83 -6.46
CA LYS A 876 68.37 -29.25 -5.45
C LYS A 876 68.77 -30.26 -4.36
N ALA A 877 67.92 -31.23 -4.05
CA ALA A 877 68.30 -32.35 -3.18
C ALA A 877 69.37 -33.24 -3.84
N LEU A 878 69.14 -33.71 -5.06
CA LEU A 878 70.10 -34.55 -5.80
C LEU A 878 71.40 -33.80 -6.17
N GLN A 879 71.34 -32.50 -6.45
CA GLN A 879 72.54 -31.69 -6.77
C GLN A 879 73.52 -31.53 -5.59
N LYS A 880 73.12 -31.83 -4.34
CA LYS A 880 74.06 -31.93 -3.20
C LYS A 880 74.93 -33.19 -3.24
N GLU A 881 74.66 -34.13 -4.14
CA GLU A 881 75.29 -35.45 -4.22
C GLU A 881 76.19 -35.60 -5.47
N LEU A 882 76.39 -34.54 -6.27
CA LEU A 882 77.14 -34.53 -7.55
C LEU A 882 78.50 -33.79 -7.47
N SER A 883 79.33 -33.99 -8.51
CA SER A 883 80.71 -33.46 -8.56
C SER A 883 80.84 -32.05 -9.18
N PRO A 884 81.94 -31.30 -8.91
CA PRO A 884 82.11 -29.93 -9.40
C PRO A 884 82.12 -29.79 -10.93
N GLU A 885 82.67 -30.77 -11.66
CA GLU A 885 82.73 -30.73 -13.13
C GLU A 885 81.34 -30.89 -13.79
N GLU A 886 80.44 -31.60 -13.12
CA GLU A 886 79.04 -31.75 -13.56
C GLU A 886 78.23 -30.47 -13.29
N VAL A 887 78.55 -29.76 -12.20
CA VAL A 887 77.96 -28.44 -11.89
C VAL A 887 78.32 -27.40 -12.94
N GLU A 888 79.57 -27.38 -13.43
CA GLU A 888 79.97 -26.39 -14.45
C GLU A 888 79.35 -26.68 -15.82
N LYS A 889 79.18 -27.95 -16.19
CA LYS A 889 78.40 -28.35 -17.38
C LYS A 889 76.93 -27.93 -17.28
N ASP A 890 76.33 -27.98 -16.08
CA ASP A 890 74.97 -27.49 -15.80
C ASP A 890 74.87 -25.94 -15.88
N LYS A 891 75.92 -25.21 -15.46
CA LYS A 891 76.02 -23.74 -15.64
C LYS A 891 76.15 -23.35 -17.11
N GLN A 892 77.06 -23.98 -17.85
CA GLN A 892 77.24 -23.74 -19.28
C GLN A 892 75.95 -24.02 -20.09
N MET A 893 75.26 -25.13 -19.79
CA MET A 893 73.97 -25.47 -20.40
C MET A 893 72.88 -24.42 -20.14
N ARG A 894 72.87 -23.79 -18.96
CA ARG A 894 71.94 -22.68 -18.65
C ARG A 894 72.27 -21.40 -19.43
N LEU A 895 73.55 -21.02 -19.55
CA LEU A 895 73.96 -19.90 -20.40
C LEU A 895 73.58 -20.12 -21.87
N HIS A 896 73.79 -21.34 -22.37
CA HIS A 896 73.36 -21.74 -23.72
C HIS A 896 71.83 -21.59 -23.89
N LYS A 897 71.02 -22.01 -22.91
CA LYS A 897 69.56 -21.80 -22.94
C LYS A 897 69.16 -20.33 -22.92
N ALA A 898 69.83 -19.49 -22.14
CA ALA A 898 69.55 -18.05 -22.08
C ALA A 898 69.84 -17.35 -23.43
N LEU A 899 70.97 -17.66 -24.07
CA LEU A 899 71.35 -17.12 -25.38
C LEU A 899 70.42 -17.62 -26.50
N ASN A 900 70.02 -18.90 -26.47
CA ASN A 900 68.98 -19.43 -27.36
C ASN A 900 67.64 -18.71 -27.18
N GLY A 901 67.26 -18.44 -25.92
CA GLY A 901 66.06 -17.69 -25.58
C GLY A 901 66.10 -16.23 -26.07
N ALA A 902 67.28 -15.62 -26.14
CA ALA A 902 67.47 -14.30 -26.74
C ALA A 902 67.43 -14.34 -28.27
N TYR A 903 68.10 -15.30 -28.92
CA TYR A 903 68.05 -15.51 -30.38
C TYR A 903 66.61 -15.70 -30.88
N LYS A 904 65.81 -16.52 -30.18
CA LYS A 904 64.39 -16.77 -30.49
C LYS A 904 63.47 -15.54 -30.30
N ARG A 905 63.97 -14.39 -29.83
CA ARG A 905 63.22 -13.10 -29.78
C ARG A 905 63.48 -12.20 -31.00
N GLY A 906 64.20 -12.69 -32.01
CA GLY A 906 64.62 -11.90 -33.18
C GLY A 906 65.79 -10.97 -32.86
N GLY A 907 66.60 -10.67 -33.89
CA GLY A 907 67.64 -9.64 -33.79
C GLY A 907 67.10 -8.26 -34.16
N LEU A 908 67.97 -7.27 -34.16
CA LEU A 908 67.68 -5.88 -34.49
C LEU A 908 67.96 -5.62 -35.98
N GLN A 909 67.15 -4.78 -36.63
CA GLN A 909 67.49 -4.29 -37.97
C GLN A 909 68.71 -3.35 -37.89
N PRO A 910 69.67 -3.41 -38.84
CA PRO A 910 70.73 -2.41 -38.94
C PRO A 910 70.15 -1.03 -39.27
N LEU A 911 70.72 0.01 -38.67
CA LEU A 911 70.38 1.40 -38.93
C LEU A 911 70.71 1.78 -40.39
N PRO A 912 69.94 2.67 -41.03
CA PRO A 912 70.27 3.22 -42.34
C PRO A 912 71.49 4.15 -42.24
N GLN A 913 72.19 4.36 -43.37
CA GLN A 913 73.53 4.98 -43.38
C GLN A 913 73.56 6.45 -42.94
N ASP A 914 72.43 7.13 -43.02
CA ASP A 914 72.19 8.51 -42.59
C ASP A 914 72.02 8.65 -41.06
N GLU A 915 71.78 7.56 -40.34
CA GLU A 915 71.71 7.53 -38.87
C GLU A 915 73.01 7.07 -38.18
N TRP A 916 74.05 6.71 -38.95
CA TRP A 916 75.31 6.18 -38.42
C TRP A 916 76.13 7.25 -37.67
N LYS A 917 76.58 6.94 -36.46
CA LYS A 917 77.38 7.83 -35.59
C LYS A 917 78.87 7.45 -35.60
N ASN A 918 79.43 7.26 -36.80
CA ASN A 918 80.84 6.89 -36.99
C ASN A 918 81.79 7.80 -36.20
N ASP A 919 81.64 9.12 -36.30
CA ASP A 919 82.46 10.10 -35.59
C ASP A 919 82.49 9.88 -34.07
N LEU A 920 81.34 9.54 -33.46
CA LEU A 920 81.20 9.31 -32.02
C LEU A 920 81.81 7.98 -31.58
N PHE A 921 81.70 6.94 -32.41
CA PHE A 921 82.40 5.68 -32.18
C PHE A 921 83.92 5.88 -32.27
N ASP A 922 84.39 6.58 -33.31
CA ASP A 922 85.81 6.79 -33.54
C ASP A 922 86.42 7.73 -32.48
N GLU A 923 85.70 8.75 -32.01
CA GLU A 923 86.10 9.57 -30.86
C GLU A 923 86.35 8.68 -29.62
N ARG A 924 85.34 7.96 -29.13
CA ARG A 924 85.44 7.18 -27.88
C ARG A 924 86.41 6.01 -27.97
N LEU A 925 86.50 5.35 -29.12
CA LEU A 925 87.44 4.25 -29.33
C LEU A 925 88.89 4.74 -29.36
N ASN A 926 89.16 5.91 -29.94
CA ASN A 926 90.48 6.53 -29.89
C ASN A 926 90.82 7.06 -28.48
N GLU A 927 89.90 7.74 -27.79
CA GLU A 927 90.09 8.17 -26.40
C GLU A 927 90.41 7.00 -25.46
N SER A 928 89.75 5.86 -25.66
CA SER A 928 89.90 4.67 -24.81
C SER A 928 91.03 3.73 -25.26
N GLY A 929 91.74 4.05 -26.35
CA GLY A 929 92.89 3.28 -26.85
C GLY A 929 92.56 1.93 -27.49
N ALA A 930 91.37 1.79 -28.08
CA ALA A 930 90.84 0.54 -28.63
C ALA A 930 91.66 0.03 -29.83
N LYS A 931 91.71 -1.30 -29.99
CA LYS A 931 92.33 -1.93 -31.16
C LYS A 931 91.28 -2.39 -32.17
N GLY A 932 91.57 -2.15 -33.44
CA GLY A 932 90.83 -2.67 -34.58
C GLY A 932 91.52 -3.85 -35.26
N GLY A 933 90.84 -4.44 -36.23
CA GLY A 933 91.39 -5.51 -37.07
C GLY A 933 90.43 -5.99 -38.15
N ASP A 934 90.57 -7.26 -38.57
CA ASP A 934 89.71 -7.87 -39.60
C ASP A 934 88.22 -7.87 -39.21
N VAL A 935 87.97 -8.04 -37.91
CA VAL A 935 86.65 -7.97 -37.27
C VAL A 935 86.79 -7.13 -36.01
N GLN A 936 85.91 -6.14 -35.84
CA GLN A 936 85.81 -5.32 -34.65
C GLN A 936 84.33 -5.11 -34.32
N ILE A 937 83.97 -5.29 -33.06
CA ILE A 937 82.60 -5.23 -32.54
C ILE A 937 82.64 -4.32 -31.32
N SER A 938 81.99 -3.16 -31.40
CA SER A 938 82.07 -2.10 -30.39
C SER A 938 80.69 -1.70 -29.91
N LEU A 939 80.55 -1.39 -28.62
CA LEU A 939 79.29 -1.03 -27.96
C LEU A 939 79.47 0.31 -27.24
N LEU A 940 78.59 1.29 -27.45
CA LEU A 940 78.60 2.57 -26.71
C LEU A 940 77.23 2.89 -26.11
N TRP A 941 77.23 3.65 -25.01
CA TRP A 941 76.01 4.15 -24.35
C TRP A 941 76.30 5.41 -23.54
N ASP A 942 75.25 6.13 -23.16
CA ASP A 942 75.35 7.49 -22.60
C ASP A 942 74.90 7.58 -21.13
N ASN A 943 75.23 6.56 -20.33
CA ASN A 943 74.96 6.56 -18.89
C ASN A 943 75.98 5.71 -18.08
N LYS A 944 75.73 5.62 -16.76
CA LYS A 944 76.62 4.95 -15.78
C LYS A 944 76.36 3.44 -15.61
N ASN A 945 75.42 2.85 -16.34
CA ASN A 945 75.11 1.43 -16.20
C ASN A 945 76.22 0.56 -16.79
N ASP A 946 76.23 -0.69 -16.35
CA ASP A 946 77.15 -1.76 -16.72
C ASP A 946 76.49 -2.62 -17.80
N PHE A 947 76.87 -2.37 -19.06
CA PHE A 947 76.50 -3.16 -20.22
C PHE A 947 77.70 -3.94 -20.71
N ASN A 948 77.49 -5.22 -20.99
CA ASN A 948 78.53 -6.11 -21.48
C ASN A 948 78.11 -6.68 -22.82
N ILE A 949 79.02 -6.65 -23.78
CA ILE A 949 78.90 -7.34 -25.05
C ILE A 949 79.25 -8.82 -24.87
N LEU A 950 78.48 -9.70 -25.50
CA LEU A 950 78.81 -11.12 -25.61
C LEU A 950 78.86 -11.50 -27.08
N VAL A 951 79.96 -12.14 -27.48
CA VAL A 951 80.16 -12.61 -28.85
C VAL A 951 80.34 -14.11 -28.83
N VAL A 952 79.40 -14.83 -29.45
CA VAL A 952 79.59 -16.25 -29.76
C VAL A 952 80.40 -16.32 -31.05
N THR A 953 81.55 -16.98 -31.00
CA THR A 953 82.48 -17.08 -32.12
C THR A 953 82.15 -18.29 -33.02
N PRO A 954 82.77 -18.42 -34.22
CA PRO A 954 82.59 -19.58 -35.07
C PRO A 954 82.99 -20.93 -34.44
N SER A 955 83.82 -20.92 -33.38
CA SER A 955 84.20 -22.12 -32.62
C SER A 955 83.18 -22.49 -31.52
N GLN A 956 82.06 -21.75 -31.41
CA GLN A 956 81.04 -21.84 -30.36
C GLN A 956 81.53 -21.46 -28.95
N GLU A 957 82.72 -20.87 -28.84
CA GLU A 957 83.16 -20.18 -27.62
C GLU A 957 82.41 -18.86 -27.43
N ILE A 958 82.28 -18.43 -26.17
CA ILE A 958 81.62 -17.17 -25.79
C ILE A 958 82.69 -16.23 -25.24
N ILE A 959 82.93 -15.12 -25.94
CA ILE A 959 83.72 -13.99 -25.41
C ILE A 959 82.77 -13.12 -24.58
N HIS A 960 83.19 -12.84 -23.34
CA HIS A 960 82.52 -11.94 -22.38
C HIS A 960 83.53 -11.59 -21.26
N PRO A 961 83.28 -10.62 -20.36
CA PRO A 961 84.28 -10.14 -19.38
C PRO A 961 85.02 -11.18 -18.55
N ARG A 962 84.34 -12.28 -18.17
CA ARG A 962 84.93 -13.37 -17.36
C ARG A 962 85.67 -14.41 -18.22
N ASN A 963 85.47 -14.39 -19.54
CA ASN A 963 86.24 -15.12 -20.55
C ASN A 963 86.61 -14.18 -21.72
N PRO A 964 87.49 -13.17 -21.50
CA PRO A 964 87.69 -12.06 -22.45
C PRO A 964 88.57 -12.41 -23.66
N LYS A 965 88.86 -13.70 -23.88
CA LYS A 965 89.69 -14.22 -24.98
C LYS A 965 89.15 -15.55 -25.47
N SER A 966 89.04 -15.72 -26.78
CA SER A 966 88.77 -17.03 -27.41
C SER A 966 90.07 -17.74 -27.80
N SER A 967 90.01 -19.05 -27.96
CA SER A 967 91.09 -19.85 -28.58
C SER A 967 91.31 -19.48 -30.05
N ASP A 968 90.27 -18.99 -30.73
CA ASP A 968 90.32 -18.49 -32.11
C ASP A 968 90.86 -17.06 -32.27
N GLY A 969 91.40 -16.46 -31.19
CA GLY A 969 92.22 -15.25 -31.26
C GLY A 969 91.47 -13.92 -31.12
N GLY A 970 90.18 -13.96 -30.77
CA GLY A 970 89.38 -12.80 -30.41
C GLY A 970 89.70 -12.31 -29.00
N VAL A 971 89.68 -10.99 -28.81
CA VAL A 971 90.00 -10.36 -27.52
C VAL A 971 89.02 -9.23 -27.23
N GLN A 972 88.37 -9.27 -26.07
CA GLN A 972 87.76 -8.09 -25.46
C GLN A 972 88.91 -7.28 -24.84
N ASP A 973 89.24 -6.13 -25.42
CA ASP A 973 90.33 -5.27 -24.95
C ASP A 973 89.87 -4.03 -24.19
N ILE A 974 88.58 -3.68 -24.30
CA ILE A 974 87.94 -2.64 -23.49
C ILE A 974 86.64 -3.19 -22.89
N GLU A 975 86.55 -3.04 -21.57
CA GLU A 975 85.39 -3.26 -20.71
C GLU A 975 85.28 -2.00 -19.82
N MET A 976 84.10 -1.41 -19.69
CA MET A 976 83.89 -0.16 -18.93
C MET A 976 82.62 -0.23 -18.07
N ASN A 977 82.61 0.55 -16.99
CA ASN A 977 81.48 0.73 -16.07
C ASN A 977 81.15 -0.44 -15.13
N GLN A 978 82.07 -1.38 -14.88
CA GLN A 978 81.99 -2.35 -13.76
C GLN A 978 81.62 -1.70 -12.40
N LYS A 979 81.95 -0.40 -12.23
CA LYS A 979 81.65 0.40 -11.02
C LYS A 979 80.82 1.65 -11.34
N GLY A 980 80.37 1.81 -12.57
CA GLY A 980 79.62 2.96 -13.08
C GLY A 980 80.44 4.26 -13.08
N GLU A 981 81.70 4.20 -13.46
CA GLU A 981 82.67 5.30 -13.43
C GLU A 981 82.41 6.39 -14.48
N SER A 982 82.16 6.04 -15.75
CA SER A 982 81.95 6.96 -16.88
C SER A 982 80.47 7.23 -17.19
N LYS A 983 80.18 8.37 -17.84
CA LYS A 983 78.87 8.66 -18.46
C LYS A 983 78.85 8.47 -19.98
N THR A 984 80.02 8.28 -20.60
CA THR A 984 80.19 8.07 -22.05
C THR A 984 81.06 6.83 -22.32
N PRO A 985 80.78 5.68 -21.68
CA PRO A 985 81.56 4.44 -21.85
C PRO A 985 81.52 3.88 -23.29
N VAL A 986 82.45 2.97 -23.53
CA VAL A 986 82.55 2.12 -24.72
C VAL A 986 83.09 0.74 -24.32
N GLU A 987 82.70 -0.31 -25.02
CA GLU A 987 83.37 -1.63 -25.01
C GLU A 987 83.85 -2.00 -26.41
N ASN A 988 84.85 -2.88 -26.48
CA ASN A 988 85.43 -3.32 -27.74
C ASN A 988 85.88 -4.79 -27.70
N VAL A 989 85.51 -5.56 -28.72
CA VAL A 989 86.01 -6.91 -29.02
C VAL A 989 86.56 -6.93 -30.43
N TYR A 990 87.79 -7.41 -30.62
CA TYR A 990 88.44 -7.42 -31.93
C TYR A 990 89.25 -8.70 -32.21
N TRP A 991 89.42 -8.99 -33.51
CA TRP A 991 90.38 -9.95 -34.06
C TRP A 991 91.37 -9.18 -34.92
N GLY A 992 92.65 -9.14 -34.53
CA GLY A 992 93.70 -8.42 -35.26
C GLY A 992 93.91 -8.95 -36.69
N ASN A 993 94.52 -8.14 -37.55
CA ASN A 993 94.67 -8.42 -38.99
C ASN A 993 95.24 -9.83 -39.27
N GLY A 994 94.56 -10.57 -40.15
CA GLY A 994 94.88 -11.95 -40.51
C GLY A 994 94.48 -13.01 -39.48
N LYS A 995 93.70 -12.66 -38.44
CA LYS A 995 93.36 -13.58 -37.32
C LYS A 995 91.87 -13.87 -37.14
N ALA A 996 90.96 -13.22 -37.89
CA ALA A 996 89.54 -13.55 -37.77
C ALA A 996 89.25 -14.95 -38.37
N PRO A 997 88.74 -15.93 -37.60
CA PRO A 997 88.29 -17.21 -38.15
C PRO A 997 87.12 -17.03 -39.13
N LYS A 998 87.08 -17.90 -40.15
CA LYS A 998 85.95 -17.96 -41.08
C LYS A 998 84.76 -18.64 -40.43
N GLY A 999 83.56 -18.09 -40.61
CA GLY A 999 82.31 -18.65 -40.07
C GLY A 999 81.36 -17.59 -39.54
N THR A 1000 80.37 -18.03 -38.75
CA THR A 1000 79.28 -17.18 -38.24
C THR A 1000 79.56 -16.71 -36.82
N TYR A 1001 79.38 -15.41 -36.58
CA TYR A 1001 79.44 -14.76 -35.28
C TYR A 1001 78.04 -14.33 -34.85
N TYR A 1002 77.74 -14.40 -33.55
CA TYR A 1002 76.47 -13.94 -32.98
C TYR A 1002 76.74 -12.91 -31.88
N VAL A 1003 76.13 -11.73 -31.98
CA VAL A 1003 76.37 -10.61 -31.05
C VAL A 1003 75.16 -10.38 -30.13
N TYR A 1004 75.41 -10.24 -28.84
CA TYR A 1004 74.42 -9.95 -27.81
C TYR A 1004 74.89 -8.79 -26.92
N VAL A 1005 73.94 -8.07 -26.32
CA VAL A 1005 74.22 -7.08 -25.26
C VAL A 1005 73.49 -7.51 -23.99
N HIS A 1006 74.19 -7.42 -22.86
CA HIS A 1006 73.70 -7.81 -21.54
C HIS A 1006 73.76 -6.63 -20.57
N PHE A 1007 72.61 -6.20 -20.06
CA PHE A 1007 72.49 -5.28 -18.94
C PHE A 1007 72.83 -6.03 -17.65
N TYR A 1008 74.10 -5.93 -17.24
CA TYR A 1008 74.58 -6.64 -16.06
C TYR A 1008 74.15 -5.92 -14.77
N LYS A 1009 74.28 -4.60 -14.71
CA LYS A 1009 74.02 -3.86 -13.46
C LYS A 1009 73.66 -2.37 -13.64
N GLU A 1010 72.64 -1.93 -12.92
CA GLU A 1010 72.28 -0.50 -12.78
C GLU A 1010 73.15 0.17 -11.72
N HIS A 1011 73.65 1.39 -12.02
CA HIS A 1011 74.45 2.18 -11.08
C HIS A 1011 73.68 3.43 -10.61
N GLN A 1012 72.93 3.25 -9.51
CA GLN A 1012 71.84 4.07 -8.95
C GLN A 1012 72.16 5.53 -8.52
N THR A 1013 73.10 6.23 -9.17
CA THR A 1013 73.54 7.59 -8.78
C THR A 1013 72.81 8.72 -9.52
N PHE A 1014 71.93 8.40 -10.46
CA PHE A 1014 71.04 9.35 -11.15
C PHE A 1014 69.61 8.77 -11.24
N ARG A 1015 68.63 9.58 -11.66
CA ARG A 1015 67.22 9.15 -11.82
C ARG A 1015 67.14 7.81 -12.54
N ARG A 1016 66.26 6.91 -12.08
CA ARG A 1016 65.89 5.69 -12.83
C ARG A 1016 65.53 6.11 -14.26
N VAL A 1017 66.31 5.61 -15.22
CA VAL A 1017 65.96 5.69 -16.64
C VAL A 1017 65.59 4.26 -16.99
N ASP A 1018 64.28 3.97 -16.99
CA ASP A 1018 63.77 2.60 -17.10
C ASP A 1018 64.15 1.93 -18.44
N ILE A 1019 64.58 2.74 -19.42
CA ILE A 1019 65.18 2.34 -20.69
C ILE A 1019 66.55 3.03 -20.81
N SER A 1020 67.56 2.29 -21.26
CA SER A 1020 68.90 2.76 -21.60
C SER A 1020 69.18 2.40 -23.05
N ASP A 1021 69.39 3.40 -23.89
CA ASP A 1021 69.76 3.20 -25.28
C ASP A 1021 71.26 2.95 -25.40
N CYS A 1022 71.65 1.94 -26.17
CA CYS A 1022 73.03 1.66 -26.52
C CYS A 1022 73.16 1.35 -28.02
N ARG A 1023 74.29 1.73 -28.62
CA ARG A 1023 74.59 1.50 -30.04
C ARG A 1023 75.72 0.50 -30.20
N ILE A 1024 75.59 -0.36 -31.20
CA ILE A 1024 76.57 -1.40 -31.55
C ILE A 1024 77.07 -1.15 -32.96
N ARG A 1025 78.38 -0.97 -33.13
CA ARG A 1025 79.04 -0.91 -34.45
C ARG A 1025 79.76 -2.23 -34.71
N ILE A 1026 79.50 -2.82 -35.87
CA ILE A 1026 80.18 -4.03 -36.35
C ILE A 1026 80.94 -3.69 -37.62
N LEU A 1027 82.26 -3.86 -37.57
CA LEU A 1027 83.17 -3.74 -38.71
C LEU A 1027 83.72 -5.13 -39.06
N SER A 1028 83.62 -5.51 -40.33
CA SER A 1028 84.09 -6.80 -40.85
C SER A 1028 84.68 -6.60 -42.24
N LYS A 1029 86.01 -6.75 -42.37
CA LYS A 1029 86.78 -6.60 -43.62
C LYS A 1029 86.48 -5.30 -44.39
N GLY A 1030 86.26 -4.20 -43.66
CA GLY A 1030 85.97 -2.87 -44.21
C GLY A 1030 84.50 -2.55 -44.48
N ALA A 1031 83.60 -3.55 -44.45
CA ALA A 1031 82.17 -3.28 -44.34
C ALA A 1031 81.83 -2.90 -42.90
N HIS A 1032 80.97 -1.89 -42.70
CA HIS A 1032 80.49 -1.47 -41.39
C HIS A 1032 78.95 -1.43 -41.33
N SER A 1033 78.41 -1.63 -40.14
CA SER A 1033 76.97 -1.54 -39.85
C SER A 1033 76.76 -1.13 -38.38
N GLU A 1034 75.78 -0.27 -38.13
CA GLU A 1034 75.35 0.12 -36.78
C GLU A 1034 73.96 -0.43 -36.44
N TYR A 1035 73.72 -0.66 -35.16
CA TYR A 1035 72.45 -1.11 -34.58
C TYR A 1035 72.17 -0.31 -33.30
N GLU A 1036 70.91 -0.04 -32.99
CA GLU A 1036 70.50 0.60 -31.73
C GLU A 1036 69.61 -0.33 -30.91
N ALA A 1037 69.97 -0.52 -29.64
CA ALA A 1037 69.34 -1.47 -28.73
C ALA A 1037 68.82 -0.75 -27.48
N GLN A 1038 67.52 -0.89 -27.21
CA GLN A 1038 66.89 -0.36 -26.01
C GLN A 1038 66.91 -1.43 -24.90
N MET A 1039 67.73 -1.19 -23.87
CA MET A 1039 67.95 -2.13 -22.77
C MET A 1039 67.26 -1.66 -21.48
N SER A 1040 66.76 -2.59 -20.68
CA SER A 1040 66.07 -2.28 -19.42
C SER A 1040 66.29 -3.36 -18.38
N LEU A 1041 65.88 -3.10 -17.12
CA LEU A 1041 65.86 -4.11 -16.07
C LEU A 1041 64.91 -5.30 -16.38
N THR A 1042 63.97 -5.12 -17.32
CA THR A 1042 63.06 -6.17 -17.81
C THR A 1042 63.54 -6.86 -19.10
N ASN A 1043 64.32 -6.18 -19.94
CA ASN A 1043 65.00 -6.76 -21.11
C ASN A 1043 66.52 -6.76 -20.90
N LYS A 1044 67.01 -7.60 -19.98
CA LYS A 1044 68.43 -7.63 -19.61
C LYS A 1044 69.35 -8.24 -20.66
N LEU A 1045 68.85 -9.04 -21.61
CA LEU A 1045 69.67 -9.72 -22.61
C LEU A 1045 69.02 -9.59 -23.99
N GLN A 1046 69.66 -8.85 -24.90
CA GLN A 1046 69.17 -8.61 -26.25
C GLN A 1046 70.11 -9.26 -27.26
N PHE A 1047 69.55 -9.99 -28.23
CA PHE A 1047 70.28 -10.44 -29.40
C PHE A 1047 70.34 -9.28 -30.41
N VAL A 1048 71.54 -8.97 -30.92
CA VAL A 1048 71.74 -7.87 -31.88
C VAL A 1048 71.61 -8.40 -33.29
N THR A 1049 72.53 -9.28 -33.71
CA THR A 1049 72.60 -9.79 -35.09
C THR A 1049 73.50 -11.03 -35.18
N LYS A 1050 73.40 -11.76 -36.30
CA LYS A 1050 74.42 -12.72 -36.73
C LYS A 1050 75.04 -12.27 -38.06
N PHE A 1051 76.36 -12.34 -38.16
CA PHE A 1051 77.10 -12.03 -39.39
C PHE A 1051 78.12 -13.13 -39.70
N LYS A 1052 78.58 -13.20 -40.95
CA LYS A 1052 79.49 -14.24 -41.43
C LYS A 1052 80.76 -13.63 -42.02
N VAL A 1053 81.91 -14.21 -41.68
CA VAL A 1053 83.22 -13.87 -42.24
C VAL A 1053 83.67 -14.99 -43.17
N GLU A 1054 84.01 -14.63 -44.41
CA GLU A 1054 84.37 -15.59 -45.48
C GLU A 1054 85.87 -15.67 -45.81
#